data_AF-A0A0W8DC34-F1
#
_entry.id   AF-A0A0W8DC34-F1
#
_cell.length_a   1.000
_cell.length_b   1.000
_cell.length_c   1.000
_cell.angle_alpha   90.00
_cell.angle_beta   90.00
_cell.angle_gamma   90.00
#
_symmetry.space_group_name_H-M   'P 1'
#
loop_
_entity.id
_entity.type
_entity.pdbx_description
1 polymer ?
#
loop_
_entity_poly.entity_id
_entity_poly.type
_entity_poly.pdbx_seq_one_letter_code
_entity_poly.pdbx_strand_id
1 'polypeptide(L)'
;MKLLLSLLSAAFCIIAVAAEPPVQLNGWYPCSQSSLQADDMNKGHPDQYYMETASDSNTRRRAAAEVQQTPASSLPFLQQSFDRLFAHHSDWKQQGQRTHHHHSTHHKSAEDATPGIPQYECAEFRVPMCYDGVCESDNTINVFVKRVKATGTPDGQKGKALWVLQGGPGASSTGVEGLMNTMYLELDRQVSVYTFDHRGTGRSARLECQAAQAGALGSPGGSAIRLDELPACMDDIRFQVDNQTAAFSVTSAAKDLAAIINYELSDQDVFVYGLSYGTYLVERLVHFAPASVKGFSVDGIVSESGDTVEKRSTFSNWDHDVGVVGDRFLAACLAEDFCKSKFPGVSDLSAFVHELYDTLDAAVADGKKEINACADALSTNGKKPSYLLRSTFGEYLMSDRLRIAIPAVIYRASRCTDQDADALGYFAEGAAYSEDDGGFGDSEPETLLFDSDMLYYLIVFSEMWESPTPDKATLVNWYENSTMASDNYLSLPYYCLFTGSREHACQELIHLPIARPLVYDRDQYWNKTGELPDGVTALLMTGGMDLQTRRMYGELEYEAMSGERMLVNFDDAGHCTTFTTPVNSGGATCGVRILASYVKENGVLKNVDTSCMDDLKPMTFSEDVVDAQELFGTNDLYESSGSDW
;
A
#
# COMPACT_ATOMS: atom_id res chain seq x y z
N MET A 1 -45.81 -33.49 63.22
CA MET A 1 -44.75 -32.75 63.92
C MET A 1 -43.84 -32.15 62.85
N LYS A 2 -44.01 -30.89 62.44
CA LYS A 2 -43.61 -29.60 63.05
C LYS A 2 -42.08 -29.32 63.10
N LEU A 3 -41.74 -28.19 62.47
CA LEU A 3 -40.57 -27.28 62.51
C LEU A 3 -39.33 -27.62 61.66
N LEU A 4 -38.87 -26.83 60.67
CA LEU A 4 -38.48 -25.39 60.54
C LEU A 4 -37.09 -25.03 61.09
N LEU A 5 -36.24 -24.50 60.18
CA LEU A 5 -35.22 -23.42 60.23
C LEU A 5 -34.10 -23.77 59.21
N SER A 6 -33.50 -22.91 58.37
CA SER A 6 -33.69 -21.50 58.00
C SER A 6 -32.67 -21.18 56.88
N LEU A 7 -33.11 -20.48 55.83
CA LEU A 7 -32.43 -19.43 55.04
C LEU A 7 -30.90 -19.47 54.82
N LEU A 8 -30.50 -19.56 53.54
CA LEU A 8 -29.54 -18.64 52.92
C LEU A 8 -29.75 -18.65 51.40
N SER A 9 -30.40 -17.59 50.90
CA SER A 9 -30.56 -17.29 49.48
C SER A 9 -29.30 -16.56 49.03
N ALA A 10 -28.43 -17.21 48.27
CA ALA A 10 -27.37 -16.54 47.54
C ALA A 10 -27.93 -16.12 46.18
N ALA A 11 -28.38 -14.88 46.09
CA ALA A 11 -28.64 -14.22 44.83
C ALA A 11 -27.30 -14.07 44.11
N PHE A 12 -27.05 -14.90 43.09
CA PHE A 12 -26.06 -14.59 42.08
C PHE A 12 -26.61 -13.39 41.29
N CYS A 13 -26.14 -12.19 41.65
CA CYS A 13 -26.14 -11.06 40.74
C CYS A 13 -25.27 -11.47 39.55
N ILE A 14 -25.92 -11.86 38.46
CA ILE A 14 -25.34 -11.76 37.13
C ILE A 14 -25.17 -10.26 36.92
N ILE A 15 -23.93 -9.78 37.11
CA ILE A 15 -23.53 -8.47 36.59
C ILE A 15 -23.68 -8.64 35.09
N ALA A 16 -24.68 -7.97 34.51
CA ALA A 16 -24.78 -7.80 33.09
C ALA A 16 -23.46 -7.15 32.64
N VAL A 17 -22.67 -7.92 31.90
CA VAL A 17 -21.57 -7.36 31.10
C VAL A 17 -22.21 -6.27 30.26
N ALA A 18 -21.65 -5.05 30.36
CA ALA A 18 -22.18 -3.89 29.66
C ALA A 18 -22.33 -4.24 28.18
N ALA A 19 -23.54 -4.08 27.64
CA ALA A 19 -23.75 -4.18 26.21
C ALA A 19 -22.80 -3.16 25.53
N GLU A 20 -22.13 -3.58 24.46
CA GLU A 20 -21.31 -2.70 23.62
C GLU A 20 -22.08 -1.39 23.39
N PRO A 21 -21.47 -0.21 23.64
CA PRO A 21 -22.18 1.04 23.45
C PRO A 21 -22.67 1.11 22.00
N PRO A 22 -23.96 1.40 21.77
CA PRO A 22 -24.52 1.38 20.42
C PRO A 22 -23.76 2.36 19.54
N VAL A 23 -23.42 1.94 18.32
CA VAL A 23 -22.85 2.82 17.29
C VAL A 23 -23.65 4.12 17.24
N GLN A 24 -22.98 5.26 17.33
CA GLN A 24 -23.64 6.58 17.28
C GLN A 24 -23.25 7.29 15.99
N LEU A 25 -24.25 7.74 15.24
CA LEU A 25 -24.05 8.52 14.02
C LEU A 25 -24.24 10.01 14.31
N ASN A 26 -23.22 10.83 14.00
CA ASN A 26 -23.27 12.30 14.16
C ASN A 26 -24.10 13.03 13.08
N GLY A 27 -24.88 12.28 12.29
CA GLY A 27 -25.61 12.76 11.13
C GLY A 27 -24.77 12.77 9.86
N TRP A 28 -25.45 12.67 8.72
CA TRP A 28 -24.83 12.83 7.40
C TRP A 28 -24.79 14.31 7.03
N TYR A 29 -23.65 14.77 6.55
CA TYR A 29 -23.44 16.14 6.05
C TYR A 29 -22.87 16.10 4.63
N PRO A 30 -23.12 17.12 3.79
CA PRO A 30 -22.45 17.21 2.50
C PRO A 30 -20.94 17.22 2.70
N CYS A 31 -20.20 16.40 1.95
CA CYS A 31 -18.75 16.49 1.97
C CYS A 31 -18.35 17.88 1.40
N SER A 32 -17.83 18.77 2.23
CA SER A 32 -17.29 20.07 1.80
C SER A 32 -15.97 19.90 1.04
N GLN A 33 -15.56 20.91 0.27
CA GLN A 33 -14.16 20.97 -0.21
C GLN A 33 -13.15 20.88 0.95
N SER A 34 -13.48 21.35 2.16
CA SER A 34 -12.64 21.18 3.37
C SER A 34 -12.67 19.78 4.00
N SER A 35 -13.61 18.91 3.59
CA SER A 35 -13.56 17.46 3.87
C SER A 35 -12.84 16.69 2.75
N LEU A 36 -12.44 17.41 1.70
CA LEU A 36 -11.71 16.95 0.52
C LEU A 36 -10.31 17.61 0.39
N GLN A 37 -9.99 18.63 1.19
CA GLN A 37 -8.74 19.42 1.23
C GLN A 37 -8.53 19.99 2.65
N ALA A 38 -7.27 20.09 3.10
CA ALA A 38 -6.94 20.76 4.36
C ALA A 38 -7.17 22.29 4.24
N ASP A 39 -7.64 22.90 5.32
CA ASP A 39 -8.00 24.32 5.37
C ASP A 39 -6.75 25.22 5.18
N ASP A 40 -6.63 25.90 4.05
CA ASP A 40 -5.57 26.89 3.76
C ASP A 40 -5.93 28.29 4.32
N MET A 41 -6.43 28.32 5.55
CA MET A 41 -6.83 29.54 6.26
C MET A 41 -6.24 29.56 7.68
N ASN A 42 -4.91 29.57 7.75
CA ASN A 42 -4.24 30.35 8.79
C ASN A 42 -3.31 31.39 8.14
N LYS A 43 -3.92 32.35 7.43
CA LYS A 43 -3.25 33.62 7.15
C LYS A 43 -2.95 34.30 8.47
N GLY A 44 -1.67 34.44 8.75
CA GLY A 44 -1.15 34.74 10.07
C GLY A 44 -1.67 36.02 10.72
N HIS A 45 -1.56 36.02 12.04
CA HIS A 45 -1.26 37.23 12.79
C HIS A 45 0.15 37.09 13.38
N PRO A 46 1.12 37.89 12.90
CA PRO A 46 2.39 38.06 13.59
C PRO A 46 2.17 38.95 14.82
N ASP A 47 3.02 38.77 15.82
CA ASP A 47 3.31 39.72 16.89
C ASP A 47 2.20 39.97 17.91
N GLN A 48 2.27 39.27 19.04
CA GLN A 48 2.28 39.89 20.37
C GLN A 48 2.54 38.83 21.44
N TYR A 49 3.80 38.68 21.83
CA TYR A 49 4.27 38.60 23.23
C TYR A 49 5.80 38.52 23.19
N TYR A 50 6.44 39.69 23.08
CA TYR A 50 7.82 39.87 23.48
C TYR A 50 7.92 39.71 25.01
N MET A 51 8.87 38.90 25.47
CA MET A 51 9.69 39.25 26.63
C MET A 51 11.15 38.96 26.24
N GLU A 52 11.90 40.05 26.11
CA GLU A 52 13.32 40.10 25.84
C GLU A 52 14.12 39.42 26.96
N THR A 53 15.16 38.68 26.57
CA THR A 53 16.46 38.83 27.24
C THR A 53 17.55 38.80 26.17
N ALA A 54 18.15 39.97 25.93
CA ALA A 54 19.38 40.13 25.20
C ALA A 54 20.56 39.51 25.98
N SER A 55 21.47 38.81 25.28
CA SER A 55 22.85 39.31 25.10
C SER A 55 23.74 38.30 24.37
N ASP A 56 24.42 38.85 23.36
CA ASP A 56 25.80 38.60 22.97
C ASP A 56 26.21 37.42 22.07
N SER A 57 26.62 37.88 20.89
CA SER A 57 27.43 37.30 19.85
C SER A 57 28.76 36.70 20.28
N ASN A 58 29.23 35.80 19.41
CA ASN A 58 30.60 35.32 19.19
C ASN A 58 30.92 33.95 19.75
N THR A 59 30.84 32.92 18.90
CA THR A 59 32.06 32.28 18.35
C THR A 59 31.71 31.19 17.33
N ARG A 60 32.06 31.42 16.05
CA ARG A 60 32.27 30.36 15.06
C ARG A 60 33.55 29.59 15.43
N ARG A 61 33.47 28.27 15.59
CA ARG A 61 34.60 27.37 15.33
C ARG A 61 34.11 26.06 14.71
N ARG A 62 34.38 25.91 13.41
CA ARG A 62 34.52 24.62 12.73
C ARG A 62 35.66 23.84 13.39
N ALA A 63 35.41 22.59 13.75
CA ALA A 63 36.47 21.62 13.99
C ALA A 63 36.37 20.56 12.89
N ALA A 64 37.35 20.59 11.99
CA ALA A 64 37.62 19.49 11.06
C ALA A 64 38.46 18.44 11.82
N ALA A 65 38.08 17.18 11.72
CA ALA A 65 38.92 16.06 12.10
C ALA A 65 39.00 15.11 10.89
N GLU A 66 40.15 15.14 10.22
CA GLU A 66 40.58 14.12 9.26
C GLU A 66 40.97 12.85 10.03
N VAL A 67 40.44 11.69 9.62
CA VAL A 67 41.00 10.39 9.97
C VAL A 67 41.23 9.61 8.69
N GLN A 68 42.50 9.32 8.42
CA GLN A 68 43.02 8.47 7.35
C GLN A 68 42.56 7.01 7.53
N GLN A 69 41.96 6.42 6.50
CA GLN A 69 41.74 4.97 6.39
C GLN A 69 42.68 4.37 5.34
N THR A 70 43.27 3.21 5.65
CA THR A 70 43.93 2.31 4.69
C THR A 70 43.13 1.00 4.63
N PRO A 71 43.17 0.26 3.51
CA PRO A 71 42.05 -0.55 3.04
C PRO A 71 42.05 -1.97 3.58
N ALA A 72 40.88 -2.48 3.95
CA ALA A 72 40.60 -3.89 4.13
C ALA A 72 39.28 -4.24 3.44
N SER A 73 39.35 -5.23 2.56
CA SER A 73 38.23 -5.83 1.84
C SER A 73 37.29 -6.58 2.80
N SER A 74 36.12 -6.00 3.06
CA SER A 74 34.90 -6.67 3.53
C SER A 74 33.77 -5.65 3.47
N LEU A 75 32.67 -6.01 2.81
CA LEU A 75 31.40 -5.30 2.66
C LEU A 75 31.22 -4.06 3.59
N PRO A 76 31.29 -2.82 3.06
CA PRO A 76 31.19 -1.58 3.84
C PRO A 76 29.86 -1.38 4.59
N PHE A 77 28.82 -2.17 4.29
CA PHE A 77 27.49 -2.04 4.90
C PHE A 77 27.41 -2.58 6.34
N LEU A 78 28.34 -3.46 6.76
CA LEU A 78 28.37 -3.98 8.13
C LEU A 78 28.84 -2.95 9.18
N GLN A 79 29.26 -1.75 8.75
CA GLN A 79 29.87 -0.73 9.61
C GLN A 79 29.32 0.70 9.42
N GLN A 80 28.26 0.90 8.63
CA GLN A 80 27.76 2.25 8.35
C GLN A 80 26.85 2.80 9.46
N SER A 81 27.12 4.06 9.83
CA SER A 81 26.28 4.84 10.75
C SER A 81 24.92 5.16 10.13
N PHE A 82 23.92 5.30 11.00
CA PHE A 82 22.49 5.48 10.73
C PHE A 82 22.09 6.47 9.64
N ASP A 83 22.91 7.50 9.40
CA ASP A 83 22.62 8.52 8.38
C ASP A 83 22.51 7.95 6.95
N ARG A 84 23.12 6.78 6.67
CA ARG A 84 23.00 6.10 5.37
C ARG A 84 21.85 5.10 5.27
N LEU A 85 21.38 4.55 6.38
CA LEU A 85 20.15 3.73 6.39
C LEU A 85 18.92 4.60 6.15
N PHE A 86 18.97 5.87 6.57
CA PHE A 86 17.90 6.83 6.38
C PHE A 86 17.74 7.30 4.92
N ALA A 87 18.84 7.52 4.19
CA ALA A 87 18.80 7.87 2.76
C ALA A 87 18.24 6.75 1.87
N HIS A 88 18.07 5.54 2.41
CA HIS A 88 17.54 4.38 1.70
C HIS A 88 16.10 4.02 2.11
N HIS A 89 15.57 4.59 3.20
CA HIS A 89 14.24 4.26 3.72
C HIS A 89 13.16 5.28 3.28
N SER A 90 13.51 6.25 2.43
CA SER A 90 12.55 7.21 1.85
C SER A 90 11.57 6.59 0.84
N ASP A 91 11.72 5.31 0.50
CA ASP A 91 11.32 4.80 -0.82
C ASP A 91 10.20 3.75 -0.81
N TRP A 92 9.23 3.85 0.11
CA TRP A 92 8.26 2.76 0.24
C TRP A 92 6.79 3.09 0.44
N LYS A 93 6.30 4.32 0.21
CA LYS A 93 4.88 4.60 0.53
C LYS A 93 4.05 5.52 -0.36
N GLN A 94 4.43 5.70 -1.62
CA GLN A 94 3.55 6.38 -2.56
C GLN A 94 3.75 5.80 -3.95
N GLN A 95 2.75 5.11 -4.49
CA GLN A 95 2.63 4.95 -5.95
C GLN A 95 1.27 4.34 -6.32
N GLY A 96 0.33 5.23 -6.62
CA GLY A 96 -0.98 4.91 -7.17
C GLY A 96 -1.68 6.17 -7.66
N GLN A 97 -1.30 6.63 -8.87
CA GLN A 97 -2.06 7.44 -9.85
C GLN A 97 -1.23 8.58 -10.47
N ARG A 98 -0.64 8.32 -11.65
CA ARG A 98 -0.52 9.33 -12.71
C ARG A 98 -1.60 9.04 -13.76
N THR A 99 -2.83 9.52 -13.55
CA THR A 99 -3.78 9.77 -14.65
C THR A 99 -4.83 10.79 -14.22
N HIS A 100 -4.58 12.08 -14.45
CA HIS A 100 -5.66 13.01 -14.78
C HIS A 100 -5.19 13.96 -15.88
N HIS A 101 -5.78 13.81 -17.06
CA HIS A 101 -5.80 14.90 -18.03
C HIS A 101 -6.60 16.06 -17.45
N HIS A 102 -5.97 17.22 -17.39
CA HIS A 102 -6.63 18.51 -17.21
C HIS A 102 -7.68 18.71 -18.31
N HIS A 103 -8.95 18.65 -17.93
CA HIS A 103 -9.96 19.50 -18.55
C HIS A 103 -10.35 20.59 -17.55
N SER A 104 -9.56 21.67 -17.55
CA SER A 104 -10.00 22.94 -16.98
C SER A 104 -11.12 23.49 -17.85
N THR A 105 -12.37 23.30 -17.41
CA THR A 105 -13.48 24.16 -17.83
C THR A 105 -13.75 25.15 -16.71
N HIS A 106 -13.20 26.37 -16.87
CA HIS A 106 -13.64 27.52 -16.08
C HIS A 106 -15.13 27.77 -16.31
N HIS A 107 -15.98 27.39 -15.35
CA HIS A 107 -17.32 27.95 -15.24
C HIS A 107 -17.47 28.70 -13.93
N LYS A 108 -17.62 30.03 -14.07
CA LYS A 108 -18.03 30.95 -13.01
C LYS A 108 -19.35 30.50 -12.41
N SER A 109 -19.40 30.57 -11.08
CA SER A 109 -20.55 30.33 -10.23
C SER A 109 -21.76 31.17 -10.62
N ALA A 110 -22.90 30.49 -10.80
CA ALA A 110 -24.22 31.06 -10.63
C ALA A 110 -25.10 29.98 -9.98
N GLU A 111 -25.72 30.34 -8.87
CA GLU A 111 -26.70 29.54 -8.13
C GLU A 111 -27.89 29.21 -9.05
N ASP A 112 -28.00 27.93 -9.44
CA ASP A 112 -29.27 27.26 -9.70
C ASP A 112 -29.03 25.74 -9.87
N ALA A 113 -29.83 24.92 -9.20
CA ALA A 113 -29.67 23.47 -9.14
C ALA A 113 -29.77 22.81 -10.54
N THR A 114 -28.65 22.28 -11.03
CA THR A 114 -28.58 21.45 -12.24
C THR A 114 -28.56 19.97 -11.86
N PRO A 115 -29.35 19.10 -12.53
CA PRO A 115 -29.22 17.67 -12.36
C PRO A 115 -27.94 17.19 -13.08
N GLY A 116 -26.93 16.69 -12.35
CA GLY A 116 -25.75 16.12 -13.00
C GLY A 116 -24.58 15.69 -12.12
N ILE A 117 -24.33 16.32 -10.97
CA ILE A 117 -23.14 16.03 -10.13
C ILE A 117 -23.50 15.08 -8.98
N PRO A 118 -22.77 13.95 -8.77
CA PRO A 118 -22.96 13.11 -7.59
C PRO A 118 -22.79 13.91 -6.30
N GLN A 119 -23.80 13.88 -5.42
CA GLN A 119 -23.71 14.52 -4.11
C GLN A 119 -23.16 13.52 -3.11
N TYR A 120 -21.92 13.74 -2.68
CA TYR A 120 -21.28 12.93 -1.65
C TYR A 120 -21.70 13.42 -0.26
N GLU A 121 -22.04 12.48 0.60
CA GLU A 121 -22.34 12.70 2.01
C GLU A 121 -21.24 12.04 2.86
N CYS A 122 -20.85 12.73 3.92
CA CYS A 122 -19.83 12.31 4.86
C CYS A 122 -20.48 12.18 6.25
N ALA A 123 -19.92 11.31 7.09
CA ALA A 123 -20.39 11.07 8.44
C ALA A 123 -19.25 10.57 9.33
N GLU A 124 -19.42 10.76 10.64
CA GLU A 124 -18.60 10.11 11.65
C GLU A 124 -19.49 9.17 12.47
N PHE A 125 -19.03 7.92 12.58
CA PHE A 125 -19.61 6.89 13.43
C PHE A 125 -18.74 6.76 14.66
N ARG A 126 -19.30 7.04 15.84
CA ARG A 126 -18.64 6.75 17.11
C ARG A 126 -18.86 5.28 17.45
N VAL A 127 -17.76 4.55 17.58
CA VAL A 127 -17.70 3.11 17.84
C VAL A 127 -16.85 2.84 19.08
N PRO A 128 -16.97 1.65 19.72
CA PRO A 128 -16.09 1.27 20.81
C PRO A 128 -14.63 1.27 20.35
N MET A 129 -13.73 1.78 21.19
CA MET A 129 -12.30 1.64 20.95
C MET A 129 -11.89 0.16 21.05
N CYS A 130 -12.41 -0.53 22.07
CA CYS A 130 -12.21 -1.95 22.29
C CYS A 130 -13.52 -2.72 22.10
N TYR A 131 -13.46 -3.72 21.23
CA TYR A 131 -14.53 -4.70 21.06
C TYR A 131 -14.35 -5.90 21.99
N ASP A 132 -15.46 -6.52 22.36
CA ASP A 132 -15.46 -7.70 23.23
C ASP A 132 -14.55 -8.80 22.68
N GLY A 133 -13.70 -9.33 23.56
CA GLY A 133 -12.74 -10.39 23.24
C GLY A 133 -11.50 -9.94 22.44
N VAL A 134 -11.32 -8.64 22.19
CA VAL A 134 -10.14 -8.10 21.48
C VAL A 134 -9.24 -7.29 22.41
N CYS A 135 -9.81 -6.34 23.16
CA CYS A 135 -9.08 -5.55 24.16
C CYS A 135 -10.04 -4.98 25.22
N GLU A 136 -9.51 -4.23 26.20
CA GLU A 136 -10.30 -3.67 27.31
C GLU A 136 -10.17 -2.13 27.40
N SER A 137 -11.23 -1.41 27.03
CA SER A 137 -11.34 0.04 27.24
C SER A 137 -12.79 0.49 27.10
N ASP A 138 -13.22 1.45 27.92
CA ASP A 138 -14.54 2.10 27.82
C ASP A 138 -14.51 3.31 26.86
N ASN A 139 -13.35 3.63 26.27
CA ASN A 139 -13.21 4.72 25.33
C ASN A 139 -13.85 4.39 23.97
N THR A 140 -14.09 5.44 23.19
CA THR A 140 -14.67 5.35 21.85
C THR A 140 -13.76 6.03 20.84
N ILE A 141 -13.79 5.55 19.60
CA ILE A 141 -13.15 6.23 18.47
C ILE A 141 -14.21 6.70 17.48
N ASN A 142 -13.87 7.72 16.69
CA ASN A 142 -14.68 8.14 15.56
C ASN A 142 -14.15 7.46 14.29
N VAL A 143 -15.05 6.91 13.49
CA VAL A 143 -14.79 6.31 12.19
C VAL A 143 -15.48 7.14 11.11
N PHE A 144 -14.69 7.72 10.23
CA PHE A 144 -15.15 8.51 9.09
C PHE A 144 -15.66 7.62 7.97
N VAL A 145 -16.85 7.94 7.45
CA VAL A 145 -17.48 7.27 6.32
C VAL A 145 -17.88 8.29 5.28
N LYS A 146 -17.61 7.99 4.01
CA LYS A 146 -18.06 8.75 2.85
C LYS A 146 -18.99 7.89 2.00
N ARG A 147 -20.08 8.47 1.51
CA ARG A 147 -21.02 7.79 0.61
C ARG A 147 -21.50 8.66 -0.53
N VAL A 148 -21.98 8.02 -1.58
CA VAL A 148 -22.86 8.59 -2.59
C VAL A 148 -24.11 7.73 -2.66
N LYS A 149 -25.28 8.35 -2.50
CA LYS A 149 -26.55 7.62 -2.46
C LYS A 149 -27.06 7.31 -3.86
N ALA A 150 -27.67 6.14 -4.01
CA ALA A 150 -28.45 5.82 -5.20
C ALA A 150 -29.54 6.88 -5.45
N THR A 151 -29.82 7.17 -6.72
CA THR A 151 -30.86 8.15 -7.12
C THR A 151 -32.28 7.60 -6.99
N GLY A 152 -32.42 6.28 -6.83
CA GLY A 152 -33.68 5.61 -6.56
C GLY A 152 -33.48 4.10 -6.38
N THR A 153 -34.46 3.47 -5.75
CA THR A 153 -34.57 2.02 -5.65
C THR A 153 -35.82 1.60 -6.43
N PRO A 154 -35.76 0.60 -7.32
CA PRO A 154 -36.96 0.11 -8.01
C PRO A 154 -38.04 -0.32 -7.01
N ASP A 155 -39.31 -0.01 -7.31
CA ASP A 155 -40.44 -0.36 -6.45
C ASP A 155 -40.46 -1.86 -6.12
N GLY A 156 -40.52 -2.19 -4.83
CA GLY A 156 -40.56 -3.56 -4.34
C GLY A 156 -39.20 -4.27 -4.24
N GLN A 157 -38.09 -3.58 -4.49
CA GLN A 157 -36.73 -4.09 -4.25
C GLN A 157 -36.10 -3.44 -3.02
N LYS A 158 -35.15 -4.13 -2.39
CA LYS A 158 -34.29 -3.55 -1.36
C LYS A 158 -33.30 -2.58 -2.00
N GLY A 159 -32.91 -1.55 -1.24
CA GLY A 159 -31.77 -0.72 -1.61
C GLY A 159 -30.49 -1.57 -1.66
N LYS A 160 -29.56 -1.20 -2.54
CA LYS A 160 -28.24 -1.83 -2.63
C LYS A 160 -27.15 -0.87 -2.15
N ALA A 161 -26.15 -1.43 -1.47
CA ALA A 161 -24.94 -0.71 -1.09
C ALA A 161 -23.69 -1.48 -1.52
N LEU A 162 -22.69 -0.78 -2.04
CA LEU A 162 -21.34 -1.30 -2.28
C LEU A 162 -20.34 -0.55 -1.39
N TRP A 163 -19.62 -1.27 -0.55
CA TRP A 163 -18.45 -0.77 0.16
C TRP A 163 -17.19 -0.97 -0.68
N VAL A 164 -16.37 0.06 -0.82
CA VAL A 164 -15.07 0.02 -1.50
C VAL A 164 -13.99 0.31 -0.46
N LEU A 165 -13.18 -0.68 -0.14
CA LEU A 165 -12.18 -0.63 0.92
C LEU A 165 -10.79 -0.46 0.32
N GLN A 166 -10.05 0.51 0.84
CA GLN A 166 -8.67 0.77 0.44
C GLN A 166 -7.70 -0.29 0.99
N GLY A 167 -6.58 -0.44 0.29
CA GLY A 167 -5.40 -1.17 0.70
C GLY A 167 -4.49 -0.45 1.71
N GLY A 168 -3.18 -0.65 1.57
CA GLY A 168 -2.17 -0.21 2.52
C GLY A 168 -1.47 -1.42 3.16
N PRO A 169 -1.65 -1.72 4.47
CA PRO A 169 -2.48 -1.02 5.45
C PRO A 169 -2.03 0.42 5.74
N GLY A 170 -2.82 1.18 6.48
CA GLY A 170 -2.46 2.56 6.83
C GLY A 170 -2.84 3.59 5.77
N ALA A 171 -3.26 3.17 4.57
CA ALA A 171 -3.70 4.09 3.52
C ALA A 171 -5.13 4.59 3.78
N SER A 172 -5.38 5.85 3.41
CA SER A 172 -6.67 6.52 3.54
C SER A 172 -7.65 6.15 2.42
N SER A 173 -8.94 6.16 2.72
CA SER A 173 -10.01 5.94 1.73
C SER A 173 -10.02 6.96 0.59
N THR A 174 -9.33 8.10 0.75
CA THR A 174 -9.11 9.07 -0.33
C THR A 174 -8.56 8.42 -1.60
N GLY A 175 -7.70 7.41 -1.47
CA GLY A 175 -7.12 6.70 -2.62
C GLY A 175 -8.12 5.86 -3.44
N VAL A 176 -9.32 5.57 -2.89
CA VAL A 176 -10.39 4.82 -3.60
C VAL A 176 -11.61 5.65 -3.94
N GLU A 177 -11.62 6.96 -3.65
CA GLU A 177 -12.75 7.83 -3.98
C GLU A 177 -12.99 7.96 -5.50
N GLY A 178 -11.93 7.88 -6.30
CA GLY A 178 -12.05 7.80 -7.76
C GLY A 178 -12.77 6.52 -8.22
N LEU A 179 -12.41 5.38 -7.63
CA LEU A 179 -13.08 4.10 -7.90
C LEU A 179 -14.54 4.13 -7.42
N MET A 180 -14.81 4.73 -6.26
CA MET A 180 -16.16 4.93 -5.75
C MET A 180 -17.04 5.69 -6.75
N ASN A 181 -16.52 6.76 -7.35
CA ASN A 181 -17.22 7.50 -8.40
C ASN A 181 -17.46 6.64 -9.65
N THR A 182 -16.44 5.93 -10.12
CA THR A 182 -16.53 5.04 -11.27
C THR A 182 -17.60 3.97 -11.04
N MET A 183 -17.58 3.30 -9.89
CA MET A 183 -18.59 2.29 -9.53
C MET A 183 -20.00 2.88 -9.45
N TYR A 184 -20.15 4.08 -8.88
CA TYR A 184 -21.46 4.73 -8.82
C TYR A 184 -22.06 4.99 -10.22
N LEU A 185 -21.22 5.35 -11.19
CA LEU A 185 -21.62 5.55 -12.58
C LEU A 185 -21.88 4.22 -13.30
N GLU A 186 -20.97 3.26 -13.17
CA GLU A 186 -21.08 1.93 -13.79
C GLU A 186 -22.27 1.12 -13.24
N LEU A 187 -22.70 1.40 -12.01
CA LEU A 187 -23.91 0.83 -11.38
C LEU A 187 -25.18 1.64 -11.69
N ASP A 188 -25.16 2.45 -12.75
CA ASP A 188 -26.28 3.23 -13.25
C ASP A 188 -26.91 4.16 -12.18
N ARG A 189 -26.11 4.54 -11.16
CA ARG A 189 -26.55 5.33 -10.00
C ARG A 189 -27.67 4.65 -9.18
N GLN A 190 -27.86 3.34 -9.32
CA GLN A 190 -28.89 2.55 -8.62
C GLN A 190 -28.35 1.88 -7.33
N VAL A 191 -27.04 1.93 -7.10
CA VAL A 191 -26.38 1.39 -5.92
C VAL A 191 -25.72 2.53 -5.16
N SER A 192 -25.94 2.58 -3.84
CA SER A 192 -25.22 3.54 -3.00
C SER A 192 -23.79 3.03 -2.82
N VAL A 193 -22.78 3.86 -3.04
CA VAL A 193 -21.38 3.46 -2.86
C VAL A 193 -20.84 4.11 -1.60
N TYR A 194 -20.11 3.35 -0.80
CA TYR A 194 -19.54 3.73 0.49
C TYR A 194 -18.04 3.46 0.50
N THR A 195 -17.30 4.27 1.25
CA THR A 195 -15.94 3.97 1.69
C THR A 195 -15.73 4.52 3.09
N PHE A 196 -14.68 4.07 3.78
CA PHE A 196 -14.33 4.56 5.11
C PHE A 196 -12.82 4.57 5.31
N ASP A 197 -12.35 5.54 6.09
CA ASP A 197 -11.05 5.42 6.70
C ASP A 197 -11.19 4.39 7.82
N HIS A 198 -10.52 3.25 7.71
CA HIS A 198 -10.55 2.30 8.82
C HIS A 198 -9.79 2.90 10.02
N ARG A 199 -10.08 2.42 11.22
CA ARG A 199 -9.44 2.93 12.44
C ARG A 199 -7.92 3.03 12.29
N GLY A 200 -7.35 4.14 12.72
CA GLY A 200 -5.93 4.43 12.62
C GLY A 200 -5.48 5.09 11.32
N THR A 201 -6.37 5.26 10.33
CA THR A 201 -6.08 5.98 9.07
C THR A 201 -6.93 7.24 8.93
N GLY A 202 -6.47 8.14 8.07
CA GLY A 202 -7.16 9.34 7.61
C GLY A 202 -7.85 10.13 8.72
N ARG A 203 -9.17 10.20 8.62
CA ARG A 203 -10.04 10.94 9.54
C ARG A 203 -10.57 10.07 10.68
N SER A 204 -10.12 8.82 10.79
CA SER A 204 -10.58 7.81 11.75
C SER A 204 -9.56 7.52 12.84
N ALA A 205 -9.39 8.43 13.80
CA ALA A 205 -8.47 8.28 14.93
C ALA A 205 -7.05 7.87 14.47
N ARG A 206 -6.50 8.62 13.52
CA ARG A 206 -5.23 8.32 12.87
C ARG A 206 -4.08 8.18 13.88
N LEU A 207 -3.25 7.16 13.70
CA LEU A 207 -2.06 6.96 14.55
C LEU A 207 -0.93 7.87 14.07
N GLU A 208 -0.66 8.93 14.82
CA GLU A 208 0.35 9.95 14.53
C GLU A 208 1.29 10.19 15.71
N CYS A 209 2.54 10.55 15.43
CA CYS A 209 3.55 10.83 16.45
C CYS A 209 3.50 12.29 16.96
N GLN A 210 2.29 12.84 17.20
CA GLN A 210 2.12 14.28 17.47
C GLN A 210 2.92 14.77 18.68
N ALA A 211 2.86 14.09 19.82
CA ALA A 211 3.60 14.50 21.02
C ALA A 211 5.11 14.28 20.85
N ALA A 212 5.50 13.25 20.10
CA ALA A 212 6.90 12.99 19.77
C ALA A 212 7.47 13.94 18.70
N GLN A 213 6.61 14.65 17.95
CA GLN A 213 6.97 15.50 16.81
C GLN A 213 7.73 14.75 15.69
N ALA A 214 7.62 13.43 15.63
CA ALA A 214 8.20 12.62 14.56
C ALA A 214 7.30 12.65 13.32
N GLY A 215 7.90 12.71 12.13
CA GLY A 215 7.14 12.88 10.87
C GLY A 215 6.56 14.30 10.69
N ALA A 216 6.90 15.25 11.56
CA ALA A 216 6.59 16.67 11.36
C ALA A 216 7.67 17.32 10.46
N LEU A 217 7.32 18.35 9.68
CA LEU A 217 8.28 19.06 8.81
C LEU A 217 9.56 19.56 9.52
N GLY A 218 9.49 19.82 10.83
CA GLY A 218 10.64 20.23 11.66
C GLY A 218 11.42 19.08 12.30
N SER A 219 11.02 17.84 12.07
CA SER A 219 11.66 16.62 12.59
C SER A 219 12.94 16.31 11.79
N PRO A 220 13.95 15.65 12.39
CA PRO A 220 15.10 15.15 11.65
C PRO A 220 14.75 14.26 10.44
N GLY A 221 13.60 13.58 10.47
CA GLY A 221 13.08 12.77 9.37
C GLY A 221 12.26 13.51 8.32
N GLY A 222 11.97 14.80 8.55
CA GLY A 222 10.99 15.54 7.78
C GLY A 222 9.60 14.90 7.95
N SER A 223 8.90 14.67 6.84
CA SER A 223 7.62 13.96 6.82
C SER A 223 7.74 12.46 7.10
N ALA A 224 8.92 11.87 6.89
CA ALA A 224 9.19 10.47 7.23
C ALA A 224 9.55 10.34 8.72
N ILE A 225 9.32 9.16 9.29
CA ILE A 225 9.71 8.84 10.67
C ILE A 225 11.02 8.05 10.64
N ARG A 226 12.09 8.61 11.20
CA ARG A 226 13.38 7.92 11.31
C ARG A 226 13.33 6.81 12.35
N LEU A 227 14.20 5.81 12.17
CA LEU A 227 14.44 4.77 13.17
C LEU A 227 14.73 5.33 14.57
N ASP A 228 15.50 6.42 14.69
CA ASP A 228 15.82 7.04 15.98
C ASP A 228 14.69 7.86 16.60
N GLU A 229 13.67 8.22 15.81
CA GLU A 229 12.46 8.90 16.28
C GLU A 229 11.36 7.93 16.72
N LEU A 230 11.39 6.70 16.19
CA LEU A 230 10.38 5.67 16.48
C LEU A 230 10.18 5.36 17.97
N PRO A 231 11.20 5.24 18.84
CA PRO A 231 10.95 4.93 20.25
C PRO A 231 10.03 5.95 20.94
N ALA A 232 10.24 7.24 20.69
CA ALA A 232 9.40 8.31 21.23
C ALA A 232 8.01 8.28 20.59
N CYS A 233 7.93 8.08 19.27
CA CYS A 233 6.65 7.92 18.60
C CYS A 233 5.85 6.72 19.11
N MET A 234 6.48 5.57 19.31
CA MET A 234 5.81 4.37 19.82
C MET A 234 5.29 4.56 21.24
N ASP A 235 5.99 5.33 22.08
CA ASP A 235 5.52 5.72 23.40
C ASP A 235 4.31 6.67 23.33
N ASP A 236 4.31 7.59 22.36
CA ASP A 236 3.19 8.50 22.07
C ASP A 236 1.95 7.72 21.60
N ILE A 237 2.08 6.85 20.59
CA ILE A 237 0.99 5.98 20.13
C ILE A 237 0.46 5.12 21.27
N ARG A 238 1.35 4.53 22.09
CA ARG A 238 0.93 3.74 23.25
C ARG A 238 0.07 4.56 24.22
N PHE A 239 0.38 5.83 24.41
CA PHE A 239 -0.42 6.71 25.25
C PHE A 239 -1.79 7.01 24.59
N GLN A 240 -1.82 7.31 23.29
CA GLN A 240 -3.05 7.59 22.54
C GLN A 240 -4.03 6.41 22.55
N VAL A 241 -3.51 5.19 22.53
CA VAL A 241 -4.33 3.97 22.47
C VAL A 241 -4.52 3.31 23.85
N ASP A 242 -4.30 4.01 24.96
CA ASP A 242 -4.41 3.47 26.33
C ASP A 242 -3.64 2.14 26.53
N ASN A 243 -2.52 1.97 25.82
CA ASN A 243 -1.75 0.74 25.75
C ASN A 243 -2.53 -0.49 25.21
N GLN A 244 -3.66 -0.28 24.54
CA GLN A 244 -4.48 -1.29 23.88
C GLN A 244 -4.18 -1.34 22.37
N THR A 245 -3.00 -1.81 21.97
CA THR A 245 -2.61 -1.90 20.55
C THR A 245 -3.58 -2.74 19.71
N ALA A 246 -4.20 -3.77 20.28
CA ALA A 246 -5.21 -4.59 19.62
C ALA A 246 -6.50 -3.80 19.26
N ALA A 247 -6.72 -2.63 19.86
CA ALA A 247 -7.77 -1.71 19.46
C ALA A 247 -7.60 -1.25 17.99
N PHE A 248 -6.41 -1.32 17.41
CA PHE A 248 -6.12 -0.96 16.02
C PHE A 248 -5.73 -2.17 15.16
N SER A 249 -6.14 -3.37 15.57
CA SER A 249 -5.98 -4.60 14.79
C SER A 249 -6.93 -4.67 13.59
N VAL A 250 -6.65 -5.60 12.66
CA VAL A 250 -7.53 -5.88 11.52
C VAL A 250 -8.91 -6.36 11.99
N THR A 251 -8.96 -7.17 13.06
CA THR A 251 -10.23 -7.59 13.68
C THR A 251 -11.05 -6.40 14.17
N SER A 252 -10.41 -5.46 14.84
CA SER A 252 -11.08 -4.25 15.33
C SER A 252 -11.62 -3.42 14.16
N ALA A 253 -10.86 -3.24 13.07
CA ALA A 253 -11.33 -2.56 11.86
C ALA A 253 -12.52 -3.29 11.18
N ALA A 254 -12.47 -4.63 11.10
CA ALA A 254 -13.55 -5.44 10.53
C ALA A 254 -14.84 -5.33 11.36
N LYS A 255 -14.72 -5.31 12.69
CA LYS A 255 -15.86 -5.12 13.61
C LYS A 255 -16.49 -3.73 13.51
N ASP A 256 -15.71 -2.67 13.22
CA ASP A 256 -16.28 -1.35 12.92
C ASP A 256 -17.21 -1.42 11.72
N LEU A 257 -16.71 -2.00 10.61
CA LEU A 257 -17.47 -2.10 9.38
C LEU A 257 -18.73 -2.96 9.57
N ALA A 258 -18.61 -4.08 10.28
CA ALA A 258 -19.76 -4.91 10.62
C ALA A 258 -20.81 -4.15 11.45
N ALA A 259 -20.37 -3.38 12.46
CA ALA A 259 -21.25 -2.60 13.32
C ALA A 259 -21.95 -1.48 12.55
N ILE A 260 -21.23 -0.78 11.66
CA ILE A 260 -21.78 0.28 10.80
C ILE A 260 -22.79 -0.29 9.81
N ILE A 261 -22.49 -1.42 9.15
CA ILE A 261 -23.42 -2.09 8.24
C ILE A 261 -24.70 -2.53 8.97
N ASN A 262 -24.58 -3.11 10.16
CA ASN A 262 -25.75 -3.51 10.96
C ASN A 262 -26.60 -2.29 11.40
N TYR A 263 -25.95 -1.16 11.69
CA TYR A 263 -26.63 0.05 12.12
C TYR A 263 -27.37 0.76 10.98
N GLU A 264 -26.69 0.99 9.83
CA GLU A 264 -27.20 1.85 8.74
C GLU A 264 -27.86 1.06 7.59
N LEU A 265 -27.46 -0.20 7.38
CA LEU A 265 -27.74 -0.95 6.14
C LEU A 265 -28.37 -2.33 6.40
N SER A 266 -29.02 -2.55 7.55
CA SER A 266 -29.61 -3.84 7.92
C SER A 266 -30.80 -4.27 7.05
N ASP A 267 -31.47 -3.33 6.40
CA ASP A 267 -32.60 -3.56 5.50
C ASP A 267 -32.22 -3.58 4.01
N GLN A 268 -30.94 -3.39 3.68
CA GLN A 268 -30.40 -3.35 2.32
C GLN A 268 -29.73 -4.67 1.92
N ASP A 269 -29.40 -4.78 0.64
CA ASP A 269 -28.49 -5.81 0.12
C ASP A 269 -27.09 -5.19 -0.03
N VAL A 270 -26.12 -5.69 0.74
CA VAL A 270 -24.79 -5.09 0.88
C VAL A 270 -23.74 -5.94 0.17
N PHE A 271 -22.87 -5.29 -0.58
CA PHE A 271 -21.68 -5.86 -1.20
C PHE A 271 -20.45 -5.18 -0.63
N VAL A 272 -19.39 -5.93 -0.40
CA VAL A 272 -18.14 -5.38 0.14
C VAL A 272 -17.00 -5.78 -0.77
N TYR A 273 -16.33 -4.78 -1.34
CA TYR A 273 -15.17 -4.90 -2.20
C TYR A 273 -13.93 -4.37 -1.48
N GLY A 274 -12.85 -5.14 -1.46
CA GLY A 274 -11.55 -4.71 -0.94
C GLY A 274 -10.46 -4.92 -1.99
N LEU A 275 -9.46 -4.05 -1.98
CA LEU A 275 -8.29 -4.14 -2.85
C LEU A 275 -7.00 -4.17 -2.03
N SER A 276 -5.98 -4.91 -2.47
CA SER A 276 -4.69 -5.02 -1.75
C SER A 276 -4.90 -5.43 -0.29
N TYR A 277 -4.31 -4.78 0.72
CA TYR A 277 -4.63 -5.02 2.14
C TYR A 277 -6.13 -4.96 2.47
N GLY A 278 -6.93 -4.21 1.72
CA GLY A 278 -8.39 -4.19 1.86
C GLY A 278 -9.01 -5.58 1.66
N THR A 279 -8.36 -6.47 0.91
CA THR A 279 -8.75 -7.88 0.79
C THR A 279 -8.62 -8.61 2.12
N TYR A 280 -7.49 -8.46 2.82
CA TYR A 280 -7.27 -9.01 4.17
C TYR A 280 -8.30 -8.48 5.19
N LEU A 281 -8.71 -7.22 5.07
CA LEU A 281 -9.79 -6.64 5.88
C LEU A 281 -11.18 -7.21 5.53
N VAL A 282 -11.47 -7.43 4.25
CA VAL A 282 -12.70 -8.08 3.79
C VAL A 282 -12.76 -9.53 4.27
N GLU A 283 -11.67 -10.27 4.11
CA GLU A 283 -11.50 -11.64 4.60
C GLU A 283 -11.73 -11.70 6.11
N ARG A 284 -11.13 -10.79 6.89
CA ARG A 284 -11.40 -10.67 8.33
C ARG A 284 -12.87 -10.35 8.64
N LEU A 285 -13.56 -9.54 7.81
CA LEU A 285 -14.98 -9.25 7.96
C LEU A 285 -15.87 -10.48 7.71
N VAL A 286 -15.45 -11.45 6.89
CA VAL A 286 -16.24 -12.69 6.65
C VAL A 286 -16.56 -13.41 7.97
N HIS A 287 -15.63 -13.41 8.93
CA HIS A 287 -15.83 -14.00 10.27
C HIS A 287 -16.94 -13.30 11.10
N PHE A 288 -17.36 -12.09 10.70
CA PHE A 288 -18.36 -11.27 11.36
C PHE A 288 -19.47 -10.80 10.41
N ALA A 289 -19.65 -11.50 9.29
CA ALA A 289 -20.49 -11.05 8.17
C ALA A 289 -21.90 -10.64 8.62
N PRO A 290 -22.26 -9.35 8.46
CA PRO A 290 -23.62 -8.88 8.72
C PRO A 290 -24.66 -9.59 7.84
N ALA A 291 -25.86 -9.83 8.38
CA ALA A 291 -26.91 -10.58 7.68
C ALA A 291 -27.43 -9.91 6.38
N SER A 292 -27.20 -8.60 6.22
CA SER A 292 -27.53 -7.84 5.02
C SER A 292 -26.50 -8.02 3.89
N VAL A 293 -25.31 -8.55 4.17
CA VAL A 293 -24.29 -8.81 3.15
C VAL A 293 -24.74 -9.94 2.23
N LYS A 294 -24.60 -9.73 0.92
CA LYS A 294 -24.93 -10.67 -0.16
C LYS A 294 -23.71 -11.16 -0.92
N GLY A 295 -22.63 -10.39 -0.90
CA GLY A 295 -21.42 -10.81 -1.59
C GLY A 295 -20.17 -10.06 -1.14
N PHE A 296 -19.06 -10.78 -1.16
CA PHE A 296 -17.72 -10.22 -0.98
C PHE A 296 -16.98 -10.19 -2.32
N SER A 297 -16.11 -9.21 -2.51
CA SER A 297 -15.22 -9.13 -3.66
C SER A 297 -13.82 -8.72 -3.21
N VAL A 298 -12.79 -9.41 -3.70
CA VAL A 298 -11.39 -9.13 -3.36
C VAL A 298 -10.53 -9.07 -4.62
N ASP A 299 -9.68 -8.04 -4.73
CA ASP A 299 -8.87 -7.74 -5.92
C ASP A 299 -7.41 -7.45 -5.52
N GLY A 300 -6.46 -8.20 -6.09
CA GLY A 300 -5.07 -8.17 -5.64
C GLY A 300 -4.95 -8.72 -4.22
N ILE A 301 -5.06 -10.04 -4.08
CA ILE A 301 -5.45 -10.72 -2.84
C ILE A 301 -4.26 -10.96 -1.90
N VAL A 302 -4.38 -10.48 -0.67
CA VAL A 302 -3.54 -10.86 0.46
C VAL A 302 -4.26 -11.96 1.24
N SER A 303 -3.94 -13.22 0.95
CA SER A 303 -4.62 -14.36 1.60
C SER A 303 -4.42 -14.36 3.12
N GLU A 304 -5.52 -14.56 3.85
CA GLU A 304 -5.54 -14.62 5.30
C GLU A 304 -5.01 -15.92 5.90
N SER A 305 -4.71 -16.95 5.08
CA SER A 305 -4.22 -18.23 5.58
C SER A 305 -3.19 -18.92 4.70
N GLY A 306 -2.40 -19.79 5.33
CA GLY A 306 -1.42 -20.65 4.66
C GLY A 306 -0.92 -21.73 5.62
N ASP A 307 -0.85 -22.97 5.15
CA ASP A 307 -0.32 -24.12 5.91
C ASP A 307 1.20 -24.02 6.13
N THR A 308 1.89 -23.30 5.24
CA THR A 308 3.30 -22.94 5.38
C THR A 308 3.50 -21.44 5.17
N VAL A 309 4.67 -20.91 5.53
CA VAL A 309 4.97 -19.48 5.34
C VAL A 309 5.06 -19.14 3.85
N GLU A 310 5.64 -20.02 3.04
CA GLU A 310 5.80 -19.82 1.59
C GLU A 310 4.47 -19.72 0.84
N LYS A 311 3.40 -20.24 1.44
CA LYS A 311 2.04 -20.21 0.90
C LYS A 311 1.17 -19.13 1.54
N ARG A 312 1.67 -18.42 2.53
CA ARG A 312 0.99 -17.26 3.14
C ARG A 312 1.55 -16.01 2.49
N SER A 313 0.68 -15.04 2.21
CA SER A 313 1.12 -13.71 1.81
C SER A 313 1.81 -13.03 3.00
N THR A 314 3.14 -13.08 3.05
CA THR A 314 3.93 -12.38 4.09
C THR A 314 4.65 -11.18 3.50
N PHE A 315 4.96 -10.19 4.32
CA PHE A 315 5.75 -9.03 3.89
C PHE A 315 7.24 -9.34 3.91
N SER A 316 7.70 -10.34 4.65
CA SER A 316 9.14 -10.68 4.72
C SER A 316 9.67 -11.23 3.39
N ASN A 317 8.87 -11.99 2.62
CA ASN A 317 9.28 -12.57 1.34
C ASN A 317 8.97 -11.70 0.11
N TRP A 318 8.69 -10.41 0.30
CA TRP A 318 8.29 -9.48 -0.76
C TRP A 318 9.26 -9.48 -1.95
N ASP A 319 10.57 -9.28 -1.72
CA ASP A 319 11.58 -9.23 -2.79
C ASP A 319 11.67 -10.54 -3.60
N HIS A 320 11.37 -11.68 -2.97
CA HIS A 320 11.27 -12.95 -3.67
C HIS A 320 10.06 -12.97 -4.61
N ASP A 321 8.89 -12.49 -4.16
CA ASP A 321 7.70 -12.45 -5.00
C ASP A 321 7.81 -11.43 -6.14
N VAL A 322 8.41 -10.26 -5.89
CA VAL A 322 8.76 -9.30 -6.95
C VAL A 322 9.67 -9.95 -7.98
N GLY A 323 10.69 -10.71 -7.55
CA GLY A 323 11.58 -11.44 -8.46
C GLY A 323 10.84 -12.42 -9.37
N VAL A 324 9.91 -13.20 -8.82
CA VAL A 324 9.11 -14.15 -9.62
C VAL A 324 8.25 -13.43 -10.67
N VAL A 325 7.67 -12.29 -10.32
CA VAL A 325 6.86 -11.49 -11.26
C VAL A 325 7.74 -10.77 -12.28
N GLY A 326 8.91 -10.28 -11.86
CA GLY A 326 9.92 -9.72 -12.76
C GLY A 326 10.37 -10.71 -13.83
N ASP A 327 10.62 -11.97 -13.45
CA ASP A 327 10.97 -13.03 -14.39
C ASP A 327 9.83 -13.34 -15.38
N ARG A 328 8.58 -13.33 -14.90
CA ARG A 328 7.41 -13.47 -15.77
C ARG A 328 7.31 -12.32 -16.77
N PHE A 329 7.58 -11.08 -16.33
CA PHE A 329 7.58 -9.91 -17.20
C PHE A 329 8.68 -9.98 -18.28
N LEU A 330 9.90 -10.37 -17.90
CA LEU A 330 11.01 -10.55 -18.85
C LEU A 330 10.74 -11.69 -19.84
N ALA A 331 10.09 -12.77 -19.40
CA ALA A 331 9.62 -13.82 -20.29
C ALA A 331 8.55 -13.34 -21.27
N ALA A 332 7.62 -12.48 -20.82
CA ALA A 332 6.61 -11.86 -21.68
C ALA A 332 7.23 -10.91 -22.72
N CYS A 333 8.28 -10.17 -22.36
CA CYS A 333 9.09 -9.43 -23.34
C CYS A 333 9.66 -10.35 -24.43
N LEU A 334 10.31 -11.47 -24.08
CA LEU A 334 10.85 -12.38 -25.10
C LEU A 334 9.81 -13.10 -25.95
N ALA A 335 8.55 -13.13 -25.50
CA ALA A 335 7.43 -13.66 -26.27
C ALA A 335 6.86 -12.66 -27.29
N GLU A 336 7.08 -11.36 -27.11
CA GLU A 336 6.59 -10.29 -27.97
C GLU A 336 7.63 -9.92 -29.04
N ASP A 337 7.19 -9.76 -30.30
CA ASP A 337 8.09 -9.67 -31.45
C ASP A 337 9.02 -8.45 -31.40
N PHE A 338 8.52 -7.27 -31.01
CA PHE A 338 9.35 -6.07 -30.92
C PHE A 338 10.40 -6.19 -29.82
N CYS A 339 10.01 -6.57 -28.60
CA CYS A 339 10.95 -6.69 -27.48
C CYS A 339 12.00 -7.78 -27.75
N LYS A 340 11.58 -8.94 -28.26
CA LYS A 340 12.48 -10.02 -28.69
C LYS A 340 13.49 -9.57 -29.75
N SER A 341 13.10 -8.69 -30.67
CA SER A 341 14.03 -8.19 -31.70
C SER A 341 15.22 -7.40 -31.14
N LYS A 342 15.09 -6.85 -29.92
CA LYS A 342 16.16 -6.13 -29.22
C LYS A 342 17.17 -7.06 -28.55
N PHE A 343 16.83 -8.33 -28.35
CA PHE A 343 17.69 -9.31 -27.66
C PHE A 343 18.02 -10.52 -28.56
N PRO A 344 18.71 -10.33 -29.70
CA PRO A 344 18.99 -11.42 -30.63
C PRO A 344 19.89 -12.48 -29.99
N GLY A 345 19.43 -13.74 -30.00
CA GLY A 345 20.18 -14.87 -29.45
C GLY A 345 19.99 -15.10 -27.94
N VAL A 346 19.22 -14.26 -27.26
CA VAL A 346 18.83 -14.47 -25.86
C VAL A 346 17.60 -15.37 -25.80
N SER A 347 17.71 -16.50 -25.11
CA SER A 347 16.59 -17.44 -24.87
C SER A 347 15.94 -17.27 -23.50
N ASP A 348 16.65 -16.63 -22.58
CA ASP A 348 16.22 -16.37 -21.19
C ASP A 348 16.73 -14.99 -20.80
N LEU A 349 15.81 -14.02 -20.71
CA LEU A 349 16.15 -12.63 -20.44
C LEU A 349 16.45 -12.39 -18.96
N SER A 350 15.90 -13.20 -18.04
CA SER A 350 16.24 -13.13 -16.62
C SER A 350 17.69 -13.54 -16.38
N ALA A 351 18.13 -14.66 -16.97
CA ALA A 351 19.52 -15.09 -16.91
C ALA A 351 20.47 -14.03 -17.52
N PHE A 352 20.08 -13.45 -18.67
CA PHE A 352 20.83 -12.37 -19.30
C PHE A 352 20.96 -11.12 -18.41
N VAL A 353 19.89 -10.74 -17.71
CA VAL A 353 19.90 -9.60 -16.78
C VAL A 353 20.83 -9.86 -15.59
N HIS A 354 20.85 -11.08 -15.04
CA HIS A 354 21.81 -11.44 -14.00
C HIS A 354 23.27 -11.37 -14.48
N GLU A 355 23.56 -11.89 -15.67
CA GLU A 355 24.90 -11.79 -16.26
C GLU A 355 25.32 -10.33 -16.52
N LEU A 356 24.37 -9.48 -16.94
CA LEU A 356 24.58 -8.05 -17.12
C LEU A 356 24.91 -7.38 -15.77
N TYR A 357 24.15 -7.70 -14.72
CA TYR A 357 24.42 -7.19 -13.37
C TYR A 357 25.82 -7.56 -12.87
N ASP A 358 26.21 -8.83 -13.01
CA ASP A 358 27.55 -9.28 -12.62
C ASP A 358 28.64 -8.53 -13.40
N THR A 359 28.41 -8.29 -14.68
CA THR A 359 29.35 -7.56 -15.57
C THR A 359 29.50 -6.10 -15.14
N LEU A 360 28.40 -5.40 -14.90
CA LEU A 360 28.41 -3.99 -14.49
C LEU A 360 29.02 -3.82 -13.10
N ASP A 361 28.65 -4.66 -12.15
CA ASP A 361 29.18 -4.60 -10.78
C ASP A 361 30.68 -4.88 -10.72
N ALA A 362 31.16 -5.87 -11.49
CA ALA A 362 32.58 -6.20 -11.54
C ALA A 362 33.43 -5.05 -12.12
N ALA A 363 32.85 -4.22 -13.01
CA ALA A 363 33.52 -3.09 -13.64
C ALA A 363 33.78 -1.93 -12.66
N VAL A 364 32.93 -1.77 -11.64
CA VAL A 364 33.07 -0.72 -10.60
C VAL A 364 33.58 -1.24 -9.26
N ALA A 365 33.74 -2.56 -9.11
CA ALA A 365 34.23 -3.18 -7.89
C ALA A 365 35.57 -2.60 -7.43
N ASP A 366 35.74 -2.47 -6.11
CA ASP A 366 36.93 -1.90 -5.45
C ASP A 366 37.25 -0.44 -5.87
N GLY A 367 36.25 0.31 -6.34
CA GLY A 367 36.40 1.71 -6.77
C GLY A 367 37.08 1.87 -8.12
N LYS A 368 37.10 0.82 -8.94
CA LYS A 368 37.49 0.90 -10.35
C LYS A 368 36.55 1.87 -11.09
N LYS A 369 37.12 2.57 -12.08
CA LYS A 369 36.40 3.45 -13.01
C LYS A 369 36.99 3.27 -14.40
N GLU A 370 36.27 3.73 -15.42
CA GLU A 370 36.68 3.76 -16.83
C GLU A 370 36.85 2.35 -17.46
N ILE A 371 36.28 1.30 -16.84
CA ILE A 371 36.25 -0.07 -17.39
C ILE A 371 35.02 -0.26 -18.28
N ASN A 372 33.88 0.29 -17.86
CA ASN A 372 32.62 0.26 -18.59
C ASN A 372 31.87 1.57 -18.28
N ALA A 373 31.66 2.40 -19.30
CA ALA A 373 31.08 3.73 -19.13
C ALA A 373 29.64 3.69 -18.59
N CYS A 374 28.86 2.67 -18.94
CA CYS A 374 27.51 2.49 -18.44
C CYS A 374 27.50 2.04 -16.98
N ALA A 375 28.45 1.19 -16.58
CA ALA A 375 28.63 0.81 -15.19
C ALA A 375 29.01 2.02 -14.33
N ASP A 376 29.91 2.88 -14.84
CA ASP A 376 30.27 4.14 -14.18
C ASP A 376 29.07 5.08 -14.04
N ALA A 377 28.24 5.19 -15.09
CA ALA A 377 27.03 6.02 -15.10
C ALA A 377 25.96 5.54 -14.12
N LEU A 378 25.77 4.22 -14.01
CA LEU A 378 24.79 3.59 -13.13
C LEU A 378 25.28 3.43 -11.67
N SER A 379 26.57 3.68 -11.40
CA SER A 379 27.15 3.58 -10.06
C SER A 379 27.00 4.90 -9.30
N THR A 380 25.79 5.23 -8.83
CA THR A 380 25.48 6.46 -8.09
C THR A 380 25.68 6.29 -6.57
N ASN A 381 26.14 7.33 -5.87
CA ASN A 381 26.25 7.39 -4.41
C ASN A 381 26.97 6.20 -3.71
N GLY A 382 27.83 5.48 -4.44
CA GLY A 382 28.52 4.28 -3.95
C GLY A 382 27.66 3.01 -3.92
N LYS A 383 26.45 3.05 -4.50
CA LYS A 383 25.64 1.87 -4.82
C LYS A 383 26.21 1.16 -6.05
N LYS A 384 26.07 -0.17 -6.07
CA LYS A 384 26.38 -0.97 -7.26
C LYS A 384 25.33 -0.70 -8.36
N PRO A 385 25.70 -0.73 -9.65
CA PRO A 385 24.75 -0.63 -10.76
C PRO A 385 23.56 -1.61 -10.62
N SER A 386 23.83 -2.84 -10.19
CA SER A 386 22.83 -3.88 -10.04
C SER A 386 21.76 -3.57 -8.98
N TYR A 387 22.12 -2.84 -7.93
CA TYR A 387 21.21 -2.42 -6.86
C TYR A 387 20.30 -1.29 -7.35
N LEU A 388 20.87 -0.26 -7.97
CA LEU A 388 20.09 0.82 -8.59
C LEU A 388 19.06 0.23 -9.56
N LEU A 389 19.51 -0.62 -10.48
CA LEU A 389 18.63 -1.20 -11.50
C LEU A 389 17.55 -2.12 -10.91
N ARG A 390 17.85 -2.94 -9.89
CA ARG A 390 16.84 -3.82 -9.25
C ARG A 390 15.70 -3.02 -8.65
N SER A 391 16.04 -2.00 -7.86
CA SER A 391 15.07 -1.18 -7.16
C SER A 391 14.23 -0.38 -8.16
N THR A 392 14.88 0.31 -9.11
CA THR A 392 14.15 1.08 -10.14
C THR A 392 13.30 0.18 -11.04
N PHE A 393 13.75 -1.04 -11.37
CA PHE A 393 12.91 -1.98 -12.15
C PHE A 393 11.72 -2.48 -11.34
N GLY A 394 11.86 -2.73 -10.04
CA GLY A 394 10.75 -3.08 -9.17
C GLY A 394 9.69 -1.99 -9.14
N GLU A 395 10.10 -0.73 -9.03
CA GLU A 395 9.21 0.43 -9.12
C GLU A 395 8.52 0.53 -10.49
N TYR A 396 9.30 0.43 -11.56
CA TYR A 396 8.76 0.59 -12.91
C TYR A 396 7.77 -0.53 -13.23
N LEU A 397 8.01 -1.73 -12.73
CA LEU A 397 7.13 -2.88 -12.94
C LEU A 397 5.74 -2.67 -12.32
N MET A 398 5.63 -1.92 -11.21
CA MET A 398 4.34 -1.56 -10.61
C MET A 398 3.49 -0.66 -11.51
N SER A 399 4.12 0.07 -12.43
CA SER A 399 3.47 1.04 -13.29
C SER A 399 3.23 0.46 -14.69
N ASP A 400 1.95 0.33 -15.07
CA ASP A 400 1.56 -0.11 -16.42
C ASP A 400 2.19 0.74 -17.54
N ARG A 401 2.49 2.01 -17.23
CA ARG A 401 3.16 2.95 -18.13
C ARG A 401 4.67 2.77 -18.13
N LEU A 402 5.33 2.77 -16.96
CA LEU A 402 6.79 2.81 -16.89
C LEU A 402 7.44 1.45 -17.14
N ARG A 403 6.74 0.34 -16.89
CA ARG A 403 7.30 -1.01 -17.06
C ARG A 403 7.89 -1.27 -18.44
N ILE A 404 7.36 -0.64 -19.50
CA ILE A 404 7.88 -0.81 -20.87
C ILE A 404 9.28 -0.23 -21.07
N ALA A 405 9.76 0.63 -20.16
CA ALA A 405 11.11 1.18 -20.21
C ALA A 405 12.16 0.19 -19.69
N ILE A 406 11.77 -0.81 -18.90
CA ILE A 406 12.70 -1.78 -18.30
C ILE A 406 13.56 -2.48 -19.36
N PRO A 407 12.99 -3.07 -20.44
CA PRO A 407 13.81 -3.70 -21.48
C PRO A 407 14.67 -2.68 -22.25
N ALA A 408 14.26 -1.42 -22.32
CA ALA A 408 15.06 -0.37 -22.96
C ALA A 408 16.33 -0.05 -22.15
N VAL A 409 16.22 0.06 -20.82
CA VAL A 409 17.38 0.22 -19.92
C VAL A 409 18.31 -0.99 -20.03
N ILE A 410 17.77 -2.22 -19.98
CA ILE A 410 18.56 -3.46 -20.13
C ILE A 410 19.29 -3.48 -21.47
N TYR A 411 18.58 -3.14 -22.57
CA TYR A 411 19.15 -3.10 -23.91
C TYR A 411 20.31 -2.10 -24.00
N ARG A 412 20.10 -0.84 -23.56
CA ARG A 412 21.15 0.19 -23.56
C ARG A 412 22.35 -0.19 -22.71
N ALA A 413 22.11 -0.71 -21.50
CA ALA A 413 23.18 -1.14 -20.60
C ALA A 413 23.99 -2.31 -21.16
N SER A 414 23.35 -3.23 -21.90
CA SER A 414 24.03 -4.35 -22.53
C SER A 414 24.85 -3.96 -23.77
N ARG A 415 24.38 -2.99 -24.56
CA ARG A 415 25.07 -2.48 -25.75
C ARG A 415 26.23 -1.55 -25.39
N CYS A 416 26.01 -0.70 -24.40
CA CYS A 416 26.92 0.28 -23.83
C CYS A 416 27.80 1.06 -24.83
N THR A 417 27.15 1.80 -25.73
CA THR A 417 27.86 2.87 -26.48
C THR A 417 28.06 4.11 -25.60
N ASP A 418 28.90 5.06 -26.04
CA ASP A 418 29.06 6.35 -25.34
C ASP A 418 27.72 7.08 -25.15
N GLN A 419 26.83 7.00 -26.15
CA GLN A 419 25.49 7.59 -26.09
C GLN A 419 24.57 6.84 -25.11
N ASP A 420 24.75 5.53 -24.94
CA ASP A 420 24.02 4.77 -23.93
C ASP A 420 24.50 5.12 -22.53
N ALA A 421 25.81 5.33 -22.33
CA ALA A 421 26.35 5.77 -21.06
C ALA A 421 25.81 7.15 -20.66
N ASP A 422 25.73 8.10 -21.60
CA ASP A 422 25.13 9.42 -21.36
C ASP A 422 23.64 9.30 -20.99
N ALA A 423 22.87 8.52 -21.76
CA ALA A 423 21.45 8.28 -21.50
C ALA A 423 21.21 7.59 -20.15
N LEU A 424 22.02 6.59 -19.80
CA LEU A 424 21.94 5.88 -18.53
C LEU A 424 22.40 6.74 -17.35
N GLY A 425 23.30 7.69 -17.58
CA GLY A 425 23.66 8.70 -16.59
C GLY A 425 22.48 9.61 -16.25
N TYR A 426 21.77 10.10 -17.28
CA TYR A 426 20.55 10.89 -17.09
C TYR A 426 19.45 10.09 -16.36
N PHE A 427 19.24 8.84 -16.76
CA PHE A 427 18.34 7.91 -16.08
C PHE A 427 18.72 7.71 -14.59
N ALA A 428 20.01 7.47 -14.32
CA ALA A 428 20.49 7.23 -12.96
C ALA A 428 20.41 8.47 -12.07
N GLU A 429 20.62 9.67 -12.62
CA GLU A 429 20.37 10.93 -11.93
C GLU A 429 18.87 11.06 -11.58
N GLY A 430 17.98 10.83 -12.56
CA GLY A 430 16.54 10.84 -12.33
C GLY A 430 16.08 9.88 -11.24
N ALA A 431 16.61 8.64 -11.26
CA ALA A 431 16.35 7.63 -10.24
C ALA A 431 16.93 7.99 -8.86
N ALA A 432 18.07 8.67 -8.80
CA ALA A 432 18.64 9.14 -7.52
C ALA A 432 17.88 10.34 -6.94
N TYR A 433 17.31 11.21 -7.79
CA TYR A 433 16.49 12.34 -7.34
C TYR A 433 15.16 11.90 -6.72
N SER A 434 14.55 10.79 -7.18
CA SER A 434 13.38 10.21 -6.50
C SER A 434 13.72 9.68 -5.10
N GLU A 435 14.93 9.14 -4.88
CA GLU A 435 15.39 8.64 -3.58
C GLU A 435 15.64 9.77 -2.55
N ASP A 436 16.23 10.90 -2.98
CA ASP A 436 16.66 12.01 -2.11
C ASP A 436 15.51 12.97 -1.70
N ASP A 437 14.46 13.11 -2.52
CA ASP A 437 13.27 13.92 -2.21
C ASP A 437 12.12 13.08 -1.62
N GLY A 438 12.40 11.89 -1.07
CA GLY A 438 11.35 11.06 -0.45
C GLY A 438 10.18 10.70 -1.37
N GLY A 439 10.43 10.59 -2.69
CA GLY A 439 9.42 10.18 -3.66
C GLY A 439 8.21 11.10 -3.78
N PHE A 440 8.30 12.40 -3.47
CA PHE A 440 7.22 13.37 -3.70
C PHE A 440 7.07 13.72 -5.19
N GLY A 441 6.75 12.75 -6.03
CA GLY A 441 6.33 13.01 -7.41
C GLY A 441 4.88 13.48 -7.45
N ASP A 442 4.61 14.79 -7.33
CA ASP A 442 3.29 15.44 -7.52
C ASP A 442 2.07 14.64 -7.01
N SER A 443 2.23 13.82 -5.97
CA SER A 443 1.11 13.43 -5.13
C SER A 443 0.60 14.73 -4.52
N GLU A 444 -0.69 15.05 -4.66
CA GLU A 444 -1.30 16.13 -3.90
C GLU A 444 -0.82 15.97 -2.44
N PRO A 445 -0.11 16.95 -1.84
CA PRO A 445 0.41 16.85 -0.46
C PRO A 445 -0.68 16.40 0.53
N GLU A 446 -1.93 16.66 0.17
CA GLU A 446 -3.16 16.27 0.83
C GLU A 446 -3.38 14.74 0.96
N THR A 447 -2.85 13.91 0.06
CA THR A 447 -3.00 12.45 0.12
C THR A 447 -2.13 11.84 1.23
N LEU A 448 -0.92 12.35 1.42
CA LEU A 448 -0.02 11.98 2.51
C LEU A 448 -0.50 12.49 3.87
N LEU A 449 -1.30 13.56 3.86
CA LEU A 449 -1.95 14.05 5.08
C LEU A 449 -2.99 13.10 5.65
N PHE A 450 -3.29 11.95 5.04
CA PHE A 450 -4.26 10.99 5.60
C PHE A 450 -3.71 9.58 5.82
N ASP A 451 -2.51 9.25 5.34
CA ASP A 451 -1.94 7.93 5.57
C ASP A 451 -1.32 7.79 6.97
N SER A 452 -1.15 6.56 7.46
CA SER A 452 -0.56 6.25 8.76
C SER A 452 0.51 5.15 8.66
N ASP A 453 1.76 5.58 8.84
CA ASP A 453 2.92 4.68 8.92
C ASP A 453 2.91 3.84 10.18
N MET A 454 2.53 4.44 11.30
CA MET A 454 2.46 3.73 12.58
C MET A 454 1.42 2.62 12.55
N LEU A 455 0.27 2.83 11.90
CA LEU A 455 -0.71 1.76 11.73
C LEU A 455 -0.20 0.67 10.80
N TYR A 456 0.44 1.04 9.69
CA TYR A 456 1.03 0.07 8.76
C TYR A 456 2.00 -0.87 9.48
N TYR A 457 2.99 -0.32 10.20
CA TYR A 457 3.96 -1.13 10.93
C TYR A 457 3.30 -1.96 12.04
N LEU A 458 2.33 -1.37 12.75
CA LEU A 458 1.59 -2.08 13.79
C LEU A 458 0.90 -3.34 13.23
N ILE A 459 0.23 -3.23 12.08
CA ILE A 459 -0.49 -4.34 11.45
C ILE A 459 0.48 -5.34 10.82
N VAL A 460 1.40 -4.86 9.98
CA VAL A 460 2.30 -5.74 9.23
C VAL A 460 3.17 -6.57 10.17
N PHE A 461 3.77 -5.97 11.20
CA PHE A 461 4.61 -6.72 12.13
C PHE A 461 3.84 -7.59 13.12
N SER A 462 2.54 -7.33 13.34
CA SER A 462 1.70 -8.19 14.18
C SER A 462 1.16 -9.39 13.41
N GLU A 463 0.66 -9.20 12.18
CA GLU A 463 -0.09 -10.24 11.47
C GLU A 463 0.57 -10.74 10.17
N MET A 464 1.36 -9.91 9.49
CA MET A 464 1.76 -10.15 8.09
C MET A 464 3.27 -10.37 7.92
N TRP A 465 4.02 -10.39 9.02
CA TRP A 465 5.45 -10.72 9.05
C TRP A 465 5.68 -12.15 9.58
N GLU A 466 6.63 -12.86 8.98
CA GLU A 466 6.99 -14.21 9.39
C GLU A 466 7.58 -14.25 10.81
N SER A 467 7.18 -15.23 11.62
CA SER A 467 7.81 -15.52 12.91
C SER A 467 8.06 -17.02 13.02
N PRO A 468 9.32 -17.47 13.20
CA PRO A 468 10.54 -16.67 13.37
C PRO A 468 10.92 -15.89 12.10
N THR A 469 11.48 -14.68 12.24
CA THR A 469 11.82 -13.82 11.10
C THR A 469 13.00 -14.39 10.30
N PRO A 470 13.00 -14.26 8.96
CA PRO A 470 14.20 -14.46 8.16
C PRO A 470 15.34 -13.55 8.64
N ASP A 471 16.57 -14.07 8.57
CA ASP A 471 17.75 -13.26 8.88
C ASP A 471 18.12 -12.33 7.73
N LYS A 472 18.99 -11.36 8.03
CA LYS A 472 19.43 -10.35 7.06
C LYS A 472 20.05 -10.97 5.81
N ALA A 473 20.86 -12.02 5.97
CA ALA A 473 21.51 -12.68 4.86
C ALA A 473 20.47 -13.31 3.90
N THR A 474 19.41 -13.91 4.45
CA THR A 474 18.31 -14.48 3.69
C THR A 474 17.55 -13.40 2.92
N LEU A 475 17.17 -12.30 3.57
CA LEU A 475 16.45 -11.20 2.93
C LEU A 475 17.27 -10.56 1.80
N VAL A 476 18.56 -10.29 2.03
CA VAL A 476 19.47 -9.76 0.99
C VAL A 476 19.65 -10.77 -0.13
N ASN A 477 19.71 -12.06 0.17
CA ASN A 477 19.81 -13.09 -0.86
C ASN A 477 18.53 -13.18 -1.72
N TRP A 478 17.34 -12.95 -1.16
CA TRP A 478 16.12 -12.81 -1.98
C TRP A 478 16.21 -11.60 -2.90
N TYR A 479 16.66 -10.45 -2.39
CA TYR A 479 16.88 -9.25 -3.21
C TYR A 479 17.90 -9.46 -4.33
N GLU A 480 19.11 -9.95 -4.03
CA GLU A 480 20.20 -10.09 -5.00
C GLU A 480 19.90 -11.16 -6.07
N ASN A 481 19.14 -12.21 -5.72
CA ASN A 481 18.71 -13.26 -6.65
C ASN A 481 17.52 -12.86 -7.53
N SER A 482 16.89 -11.73 -7.27
CA SER A 482 15.80 -11.22 -8.12
C SER A 482 16.35 -10.32 -9.23
N THR A 483 15.69 -10.32 -10.39
CA THR A 483 15.97 -9.37 -11.47
C THR A 483 15.42 -7.97 -11.17
N MET A 484 14.41 -7.89 -10.30
CA MET A 484 13.71 -6.68 -9.87
C MET A 484 13.30 -6.85 -8.40
N ALA A 485 13.35 -5.80 -7.60
CA ALA A 485 13.08 -5.91 -6.16
C ALA A 485 12.62 -4.56 -5.55
N SER A 486 12.22 -4.56 -4.27
CA SER A 486 11.68 -3.38 -3.57
C SER A 486 12.43 -3.07 -2.27
N ASP A 487 13.69 -3.49 -2.16
CA ASP A 487 14.56 -3.25 -0.99
C ASP A 487 13.96 -3.69 0.36
N ASN A 488 13.10 -4.71 0.39
CA ASN A 488 12.34 -5.07 1.58
C ASN A 488 13.22 -5.57 2.74
N TYR A 489 14.47 -5.95 2.49
CA TYR A 489 15.46 -6.23 3.54
C TYR A 489 15.68 -5.04 4.50
N LEU A 490 15.33 -3.81 4.11
CA LEU A 490 15.38 -2.61 4.95
C LEU A 490 14.29 -2.57 6.03
N SER A 491 13.25 -3.41 5.92
CA SER A 491 12.16 -3.50 6.91
C SER A 491 12.56 -4.23 8.19
N LEU A 492 13.62 -5.04 8.17
CA LEU A 492 14.04 -5.87 9.32
C LEU A 492 14.37 -5.04 10.59
N PRO A 493 15.13 -3.93 10.54
CA PRO A 493 15.30 -3.02 11.67
C PRO A 493 13.99 -2.54 12.30
N TYR A 494 12.99 -2.22 11.47
CA TYR A 494 11.69 -1.75 11.92
C TYR A 494 10.93 -2.88 12.62
N TYR A 495 10.89 -4.07 12.02
CA TYR A 495 10.33 -5.27 12.65
C TYR A 495 10.96 -5.52 14.03
N CYS A 496 12.28 -5.53 14.11
CA CYS A 496 12.99 -5.78 15.36
C CYS A 496 12.72 -4.72 16.44
N LEU A 497 12.60 -3.45 16.04
CA LEU A 497 12.27 -2.35 16.96
C LEU A 497 10.82 -2.42 17.44
N PHE A 498 9.86 -2.64 16.54
CA PHE A 498 8.43 -2.71 16.85
C PHE A 498 8.08 -3.93 17.71
N THR A 499 8.70 -5.08 17.44
CA THR A 499 8.43 -6.32 18.20
C THR A 499 9.28 -6.43 19.47
N GLY A 500 10.42 -5.75 19.53
CA GLY A 500 11.46 -5.99 20.54
C GLY A 500 11.98 -7.43 20.51
N SER A 501 11.89 -8.10 19.36
CA SER A 501 12.28 -9.50 19.20
C SER A 501 13.73 -9.72 19.58
N ARG A 502 13.98 -10.86 20.25
CA ARG A 502 15.31 -11.33 20.64
C ARG A 502 15.80 -12.47 19.75
N GLU A 503 15.17 -12.68 18.61
CA GLU A 503 15.61 -13.67 17.62
C GLU A 503 16.98 -13.31 17.06
N HIS A 504 17.71 -14.30 16.54
CA HIS A 504 19.07 -14.13 16.04
C HIS A 504 19.18 -12.98 15.02
N ALA A 505 18.24 -12.93 14.07
CA ALA A 505 18.16 -11.87 13.05
C ALA A 505 18.16 -10.45 13.65
N CYS A 506 17.48 -10.24 14.79
CA CYS A 506 17.43 -8.94 15.47
C CYS A 506 18.67 -8.67 16.32
N GLN A 507 19.33 -9.71 16.84
CA GLN A 507 20.56 -9.57 17.63
C GLN A 507 21.77 -9.18 16.76
N GLU A 508 21.76 -9.54 15.47
CA GLU A 508 22.80 -9.15 14.50
C GLU A 508 22.76 -7.66 14.15
N LEU A 509 21.62 -6.99 14.34
CA LEU A 509 21.47 -5.57 14.08
C LEU A 509 22.08 -4.76 15.22
N ILE A 510 23.29 -4.24 14.99
CA ILE A 510 23.97 -3.36 15.93
C ILE A 510 23.30 -1.99 15.99
N HIS A 511 23.23 -1.43 17.19
CA HIS A 511 22.80 -0.06 17.48
C HIS A 511 21.30 0.28 17.36
N LEU A 512 20.39 -0.70 17.22
CA LEU A 512 18.95 -0.40 17.25
C LEU A 512 18.58 0.42 18.51
N PRO A 513 17.76 1.47 18.37
CA PRO A 513 17.25 2.20 19.51
C PRO A 513 16.52 1.28 20.48
N ILE A 514 16.56 1.61 21.77
CA ILE A 514 15.81 0.85 22.77
C ILE A 514 14.37 1.37 22.77
N ALA A 515 13.43 0.54 22.34
CA ALA A 515 12.00 0.83 22.40
C ALA A 515 11.26 -0.24 23.23
N ARG A 516 10.11 0.15 23.78
CA ARG A 516 9.11 -0.81 24.26
C ARG A 516 8.31 -1.31 23.05
N PRO A 517 8.04 -2.63 22.90
CA PRO A 517 7.32 -3.16 21.75
C PRO A 517 5.97 -2.49 21.51
N LEU A 518 5.63 -2.25 20.25
CA LEU A 518 4.34 -1.74 19.80
C LEU A 518 3.78 -2.69 18.74
N VAL A 519 3.25 -3.82 19.21
CA VAL A 519 2.55 -4.84 18.43
C VAL A 519 1.34 -5.32 19.22
N TYR A 520 0.44 -6.05 18.57
CA TYR A 520 -0.66 -6.74 19.24
C TYR A 520 -0.56 -8.25 18.99
N ASP A 521 -1.14 -9.03 19.91
CA ASP A 521 -1.18 -10.49 19.77
C ASP A 521 -2.15 -10.90 18.66
N ARG A 522 -1.78 -11.93 17.91
CA ARG A 522 -2.63 -12.57 16.91
C ARG A 522 -3.83 -13.23 17.60
N ASP A 523 -5.03 -12.93 17.14
CA ASP A 523 -6.24 -13.51 17.70
C ASP A 523 -6.65 -14.82 16.99
N GLN A 524 -7.82 -15.35 17.36
CA GLN A 524 -8.34 -16.62 16.83
C GLN A 524 -8.73 -16.60 15.33
N TYR A 525 -8.73 -15.43 14.70
CA TYR A 525 -9.06 -15.25 13.28
C TYR A 525 -7.80 -15.13 12.41
N TRP A 526 -6.62 -14.97 13.01
CA TRP A 526 -5.36 -14.96 12.27
C TRP A 526 -5.02 -16.34 11.69
N ASN A 527 -4.52 -16.36 10.45
CA ASN A 527 -4.17 -17.57 9.71
C ASN A 527 -5.35 -18.55 9.56
N LYS A 528 -6.56 -18.02 9.31
CA LYS A 528 -7.77 -18.82 9.20
C LYS A 528 -8.74 -18.21 8.19
N THR A 529 -8.96 -18.91 7.08
CA THR A 529 -9.97 -18.51 6.09
C THR A 529 -11.39 -18.53 6.70
N GLY A 530 -12.13 -17.45 6.50
CA GLY A 530 -13.53 -17.30 6.92
C GLY A 530 -14.48 -18.20 6.14
N GLU A 531 -15.57 -18.61 6.81
CA GLU A 531 -16.63 -19.39 6.17
C GLU A 531 -17.71 -18.44 5.62
N LEU A 532 -17.94 -18.47 4.30
CA LEU A 532 -19.03 -17.69 3.69
C LEU A 532 -20.40 -18.15 4.26
N PRO A 533 -21.25 -17.22 4.75
CA PRO A 533 -22.60 -17.55 5.18
C PRO A 533 -23.47 -18.11 4.04
N ASP A 534 -24.50 -18.87 4.39
CA ASP A 534 -25.45 -19.42 3.42
C ASP A 534 -26.07 -18.34 2.52
N GLY A 535 -25.91 -18.51 1.20
CA GLY A 535 -26.45 -17.58 0.20
C GLY A 535 -25.62 -16.30 0.00
N VAL A 536 -24.45 -16.20 0.64
CA VAL A 536 -23.44 -15.18 0.35
C VAL A 536 -22.40 -15.77 -0.61
N THR A 537 -22.01 -15.00 -1.61
CA THR A 537 -21.03 -15.41 -2.62
C THR A 537 -19.75 -14.59 -2.55
N ALA A 538 -18.69 -15.05 -3.22
CA ALA A 538 -17.44 -14.31 -3.34
C ALA A 538 -16.93 -14.20 -4.78
N LEU A 539 -16.43 -13.02 -5.16
CA LEU A 539 -15.71 -12.78 -6.40
C LEU A 539 -14.25 -12.43 -6.09
N LEU A 540 -13.32 -13.25 -6.57
CA LEU A 540 -11.88 -13.09 -6.39
C LEU A 540 -11.28 -12.68 -7.73
N MET A 541 -10.43 -11.65 -7.74
CA MET A 541 -9.75 -11.15 -8.95
C MET A 541 -8.24 -11.05 -8.71
N THR A 542 -7.44 -11.58 -9.65
CA THR A 542 -5.97 -11.57 -9.53
C THR A 542 -5.29 -11.12 -10.82
N GLY A 543 -4.16 -10.42 -10.67
CA GLY A 543 -3.26 -10.03 -11.76
C GLY A 543 -2.05 -10.94 -11.85
N GLY A 544 -1.63 -11.28 -13.08
CA GLY A 544 -0.43 -12.08 -13.33
C GLY A 544 0.87 -11.28 -13.25
N MET A 545 0.79 -9.96 -13.38
CA MET A 545 1.89 -9.00 -13.20
C MET A 545 1.79 -8.27 -11.86
N ASP A 546 0.98 -8.78 -10.93
CA ASP A 546 0.84 -8.23 -9.59
C ASP A 546 2.02 -8.66 -8.71
N LEU A 547 2.97 -7.75 -8.50
CA LEU A 547 4.13 -7.97 -7.63
C LEU A 547 3.86 -7.76 -6.15
N GLN A 548 2.77 -7.06 -5.81
CA GLN A 548 2.44 -6.74 -4.43
C GLN A 548 1.63 -7.86 -3.79
N THR A 549 0.73 -8.45 -4.56
CA THR A 549 -0.13 -9.57 -4.15
C THR A 549 -0.11 -10.63 -5.23
N ARG A 550 1.02 -11.36 -5.25
CA ARG A 550 1.30 -12.40 -6.23
C ARG A 550 0.10 -13.35 -6.39
N ARG A 551 -0.31 -13.55 -7.64
CA ARG A 551 -1.46 -14.38 -8.05
C ARG A 551 -1.66 -15.66 -7.24
N MET A 552 -0.57 -16.38 -6.95
CA MET A 552 -0.60 -17.65 -6.23
C MET A 552 -1.36 -17.54 -4.89
N TYR A 553 -1.23 -16.43 -4.16
CA TYR A 553 -1.94 -16.25 -2.89
C TYR A 553 -3.46 -16.17 -3.09
N GLY A 554 -3.91 -15.49 -4.14
CA GLY A 554 -5.34 -15.45 -4.49
C GLY A 554 -5.88 -16.80 -4.97
N GLU A 555 -5.07 -17.60 -5.66
CA GLU A 555 -5.43 -18.98 -6.04
C GLU A 555 -5.56 -19.88 -4.80
N LEU A 556 -4.65 -19.75 -3.83
CA LEU A 556 -4.71 -20.48 -2.56
C LEU A 556 -5.91 -20.06 -1.71
N GLU A 557 -6.22 -18.77 -1.65
CA GLU A 557 -7.41 -18.26 -0.96
C GLU A 557 -8.69 -18.81 -1.61
N TYR A 558 -8.75 -18.83 -2.95
CA TYR A 558 -9.85 -19.47 -3.67
C TYR A 558 -9.97 -20.96 -3.33
N GLU A 559 -8.87 -21.69 -3.20
CA GLU A 559 -8.92 -23.10 -2.82
C GLU A 559 -9.42 -23.31 -1.37
N ALA A 560 -8.94 -22.47 -0.44
CA ALA A 560 -9.24 -22.56 0.99
C ALA A 560 -10.66 -22.11 1.35
N MET A 561 -11.19 -21.09 0.66
CA MET A 561 -12.50 -20.50 0.96
C MET A 561 -13.63 -21.52 0.81
N SER A 562 -14.60 -21.52 1.72
CA SER A 562 -15.81 -22.34 1.59
C SER A 562 -16.95 -21.56 0.94
N GLY A 563 -17.95 -22.25 0.38
CA GLY A 563 -19.13 -21.61 -0.21
C GLY A 563 -18.98 -21.31 -1.71
N GLU A 564 -19.99 -20.63 -2.27
CA GLU A 564 -20.08 -20.33 -3.71
C GLU A 564 -19.17 -19.15 -4.05
N ARG A 565 -18.22 -19.35 -4.95
CA ARG A 565 -17.18 -18.38 -5.26
C ARG A 565 -16.66 -18.50 -6.69
N MET A 566 -16.20 -17.38 -7.24
CA MET A 566 -15.65 -17.25 -8.59
C MET A 566 -14.25 -16.63 -8.50
N LEU A 567 -13.30 -17.17 -9.25
CA LEU A 567 -11.97 -16.59 -9.44
C LEU A 567 -11.83 -16.12 -10.90
N VAL A 568 -11.41 -14.87 -11.08
CA VAL A 568 -11.08 -14.28 -12.39
C VAL A 568 -9.60 -13.93 -12.40
N ASN A 569 -8.85 -14.58 -13.30
CA ASN A 569 -7.41 -14.36 -13.44
C ASN A 569 -7.13 -13.54 -14.70
N PHE A 570 -6.38 -12.45 -14.55
CA PHE A 570 -5.91 -11.60 -15.64
C PHE A 570 -4.41 -11.78 -15.85
N ASP A 571 -3.97 -12.24 -17.02
CA ASP A 571 -2.58 -12.62 -17.27
C ASP A 571 -1.55 -11.51 -17.20
N ASP A 572 -1.91 -10.31 -17.64
CA ASP A 572 -0.99 -9.18 -17.78
C ASP A 572 -1.33 -7.99 -16.85
N ALA A 573 -2.38 -8.15 -16.04
CA ALA A 573 -2.79 -7.11 -15.09
C ALA A 573 -1.76 -6.97 -13.98
N GLY A 574 -1.38 -5.73 -13.69
CA GLY A 574 -0.59 -5.34 -12.52
C GLY A 574 -1.42 -5.32 -11.24
N HIS A 575 -0.96 -4.59 -10.23
CA HIS A 575 -1.60 -4.58 -8.93
C HIS A 575 -3.03 -4.03 -8.96
N CYS A 576 -3.98 -4.82 -8.46
CA CYS A 576 -5.43 -4.55 -8.47
C CYS A 576 -6.03 -4.36 -9.88
N THR A 577 -6.74 -5.38 -10.34
CA THR A 577 -7.31 -5.50 -11.69
C THR A 577 -8.32 -4.40 -12.03
N THR A 578 -8.97 -3.79 -11.04
CA THR A 578 -9.85 -2.63 -11.24
C THR A 578 -9.12 -1.39 -11.77
N PHE A 579 -7.79 -1.32 -11.67
CA PHE A 579 -6.98 -0.24 -12.25
C PHE A 579 -6.16 -0.67 -13.47
N THR A 580 -5.74 -1.94 -13.51
CA THR A 580 -4.69 -2.42 -14.43
C THR A 580 -5.19 -3.34 -15.55
N THR A 581 -6.49 -3.27 -15.86
CA THR A 581 -7.11 -4.05 -16.95
C THR A 581 -7.76 -3.16 -18.02
N PRO A 582 -6.98 -2.30 -18.70
CA PRO A 582 -7.50 -1.47 -19.79
C PRO A 582 -8.03 -2.33 -20.93
N VAL A 583 -9.03 -1.82 -21.64
CA VAL A 583 -9.69 -2.50 -22.76
C VAL A 583 -9.62 -1.63 -24.03
N ASN A 584 -9.59 -2.26 -25.21
CA ASN A 584 -9.43 -1.52 -26.47
C ASN A 584 -10.62 -0.62 -26.80
N SER A 585 -11.83 -1.00 -26.35
CA SER A 585 -13.03 -0.16 -26.46
C SER A 585 -12.99 1.13 -25.63
N GLY A 586 -12.02 1.28 -24.72
CA GLY A 586 -11.94 2.40 -23.77
C GLY A 586 -13.01 2.34 -22.67
N GLY A 587 -13.10 3.41 -21.87
CA GLY A 587 -14.02 3.48 -20.72
C GLY A 587 -13.48 2.77 -19.48
N ALA A 588 -14.38 2.23 -18.65
CA ALA A 588 -14.01 1.47 -17.46
C ALA A 588 -13.19 0.22 -17.80
N THR A 589 -12.23 -0.10 -16.92
CA THR A 589 -11.39 -1.31 -16.98
C THR A 589 -12.24 -2.58 -16.90
N CYS A 590 -11.71 -3.71 -17.36
CA CYS A 590 -12.45 -4.97 -17.31
C CYS A 590 -12.75 -5.41 -15.88
N GLY A 591 -11.82 -5.24 -14.93
CA GLY A 591 -12.04 -5.51 -13.50
C GLY A 591 -13.23 -4.71 -12.93
N VAL A 592 -13.34 -3.42 -13.28
CA VAL A 592 -14.51 -2.60 -12.90
C VAL A 592 -15.81 -3.14 -13.51
N ARG A 593 -15.80 -3.52 -14.79
CA ARG A 593 -17.00 -4.07 -15.47
C ARG A 593 -17.48 -5.37 -14.82
N ILE A 594 -16.55 -6.27 -14.48
CA ILE A 594 -16.85 -7.54 -13.79
C ILE A 594 -17.41 -7.28 -12.39
N LEU A 595 -16.78 -6.41 -11.61
CA LEU A 595 -17.26 -6.02 -10.28
C LEU A 595 -18.66 -5.39 -10.35
N ALA A 596 -18.89 -4.50 -11.31
CA ALA A 596 -20.19 -3.87 -11.51
C ALA A 596 -21.26 -4.90 -11.89
N SER A 597 -20.92 -5.84 -12.78
CA SER A 597 -21.81 -6.95 -13.16
C SER A 597 -22.18 -7.81 -11.94
N TYR A 598 -21.22 -8.18 -11.11
CA TYR A 598 -21.44 -8.95 -9.87
C TYR A 598 -22.44 -8.28 -8.92
N VAL A 599 -22.32 -6.97 -8.71
CA VAL A 599 -23.25 -6.21 -7.86
C VAL A 599 -24.63 -6.04 -8.52
N LYS A 600 -24.68 -5.81 -9.85
CA LYS A 600 -25.95 -5.72 -10.60
C LYS A 600 -26.74 -7.03 -10.52
N GLU A 601 -26.05 -8.15 -10.63
CA GLU A 601 -26.59 -9.51 -10.60
C GLU A 601 -26.84 -10.05 -9.18
N ASN A 602 -26.81 -9.20 -8.15
CA ASN A 602 -27.06 -9.57 -6.76
C ASN A 602 -26.12 -10.67 -6.22
N GLY A 603 -24.88 -10.72 -6.69
CA GLY A 603 -23.92 -11.75 -6.29
C GLY A 603 -24.16 -13.11 -6.95
N VAL A 604 -25.07 -13.24 -7.92
CA VAL A 604 -25.33 -14.51 -8.62
C VAL A 604 -24.20 -14.78 -9.62
N LEU A 605 -23.24 -15.61 -9.23
CA LEU A 605 -21.97 -15.79 -9.94
C LEU A 605 -22.11 -16.26 -11.39
N LYS A 606 -23.06 -17.15 -11.67
CA LYS A 606 -23.32 -17.64 -13.05
C LYS A 606 -23.78 -16.55 -14.03
N ASN A 607 -24.21 -15.38 -13.53
CA ASN A 607 -24.66 -14.27 -14.35
C ASN A 607 -23.58 -13.18 -14.51
N VAL A 608 -22.46 -13.28 -13.79
CA VAL A 608 -21.36 -12.31 -13.85
C VAL A 608 -20.80 -12.29 -15.27
N ASP A 609 -20.79 -11.10 -15.87
CA ASP A 609 -20.33 -10.88 -17.23
C ASP A 609 -18.81 -10.66 -17.25
N THR A 610 -18.09 -11.64 -17.79
CA THR A 610 -16.64 -11.60 -17.99
C THR A 610 -16.25 -11.38 -19.45
N SER A 611 -17.19 -10.98 -20.32
CA SER A 611 -16.92 -10.83 -21.77
C SER A 611 -15.90 -9.74 -22.10
N CYS A 612 -15.66 -8.78 -21.20
CA CYS A 612 -14.62 -7.77 -21.38
C CYS A 612 -13.19 -8.35 -21.44
N MET A 613 -12.99 -9.60 -21.00
CA MET A 613 -11.71 -10.31 -21.10
C MET A 613 -11.24 -10.44 -22.55
N ASP A 614 -12.17 -10.56 -23.50
CA ASP A 614 -11.88 -10.67 -24.93
C ASP A 614 -11.43 -9.33 -25.55
N ASP A 615 -11.58 -8.22 -24.83
CA ASP A 615 -11.24 -6.86 -25.27
C ASP A 615 -10.07 -6.24 -24.47
N LEU A 616 -9.35 -7.02 -23.67
CA LEU A 616 -8.19 -6.54 -22.94
C LEU A 616 -7.13 -5.97 -23.90
N LYS A 617 -6.53 -4.85 -23.50
CA LYS A 617 -5.39 -4.29 -24.22
C LYS A 617 -4.16 -5.17 -23.93
N PRO A 618 -3.51 -5.74 -24.95
CA PRO A 618 -2.33 -6.58 -24.73
C PRO A 618 -1.15 -5.73 -24.22
N MET A 619 -0.26 -6.36 -23.45
CA MET A 619 1.02 -5.74 -23.11
C MET A 619 1.90 -5.66 -24.35
N THR A 620 2.34 -4.45 -24.72
CA THR A 620 3.24 -4.21 -25.85
C THR A 620 4.46 -3.39 -25.39
N PHE A 621 5.60 -3.59 -26.05
CA PHE A 621 6.87 -2.95 -25.69
C PHE A 621 7.31 -1.85 -26.67
N SER A 622 6.51 -1.62 -27.72
CA SER A 622 6.76 -0.64 -28.77
C SER A 622 5.89 0.63 -28.63
N GLU A 623 5.11 0.74 -27.56
CA GLU A 623 4.21 1.86 -27.34
C GLU A 623 4.96 3.12 -26.91
N ASP A 624 4.60 4.26 -27.51
CA ASP A 624 5.14 5.58 -27.16
C ASP A 624 4.38 6.18 -25.97
N VAL A 625 4.33 5.44 -24.87
CA VAL A 625 3.67 5.88 -23.62
C VAL A 625 4.67 6.44 -22.61
N VAL A 626 5.94 6.07 -22.69
CA VAL A 626 7.01 6.64 -21.85
C VAL A 626 7.74 7.71 -22.63
N ASP A 627 7.88 8.90 -22.03
CA ASP A 627 8.62 9.99 -22.66
C ASP A 627 10.12 9.70 -22.56
N ALA A 628 10.72 9.30 -23.68
CA ALA A 628 12.15 9.01 -23.77
C ALA A 628 13.03 10.22 -23.44
N GLN A 629 12.51 11.44 -23.63
CA GLN A 629 13.23 12.68 -23.33
C GLN A 629 13.25 12.91 -21.82
N GLU A 630 12.14 12.63 -21.13
CA GLU A 630 12.04 12.67 -19.66
C GLU A 630 12.89 11.57 -19.01
N LEU A 631 13.07 10.41 -19.65
CA LEU A 631 13.77 9.28 -19.05
C LEU A 631 15.27 9.21 -19.37
N PHE A 632 15.66 9.54 -20.60
CA PHE A 632 17.02 9.35 -21.11
C PHE A 632 17.63 10.63 -21.68
N GLY A 633 16.87 11.73 -21.76
CA GLY A 633 17.30 12.91 -22.50
C GLY A 633 17.42 12.68 -24.01
N THR A 634 16.75 11.65 -24.55
CA THR A 634 16.79 11.25 -25.97
C THR A 634 15.39 11.14 -26.56
N ASN A 635 15.27 11.05 -27.89
CA ASN A 635 13.97 10.97 -28.56
C ASN A 635 13.41 9.54 -28.71
N ASP A 636 14.14 8.49 -28.34
CA ASP A 636 13.71 7.10 -28.50
C ASP A 636 14.18 6.26 -27.30
N LEU A 637 13.33 5.34 -26.83
CA LEU A 637 13.64 4.56 -25.62
C LEU A 637 14.82 3.59 -25.79
N TYR A 638 15.02 3.04 -26.99
CA TYR A 638 16.02 2.00 -27.26
C TYR A 638 17.22 2.53 -28.06
N GLU A 639 16.98 3.49 -28.95
CA GLU A 639 17.98 4.02 -29.86
C GLU A 639 18.32 5.47 -29.52
N SER A 640 19.55 5.86 -29.81
CA SER A 640 19.92 7.26 -29.82
C SER A 640 19.85 7.71 -31.27
N SER A 641 18.72 8.31 -31.68
CA SER A 641 18.62 8.82 -33.05
C SER A 641 19.72 9.86 -33.27
N GLY A 642 20.60 9.59 -34.23
CA GLY A 642 21.73 10.44 -34.52
C GLY A 642 21.30 11.84 -34.98
N SER A 643 22.02 12.85 -34.48
CA SER A 643 22.14 14.21 -35.00
C SER A 643 20.89 15.11 -35.03
N ASP A 644 20.46 15.60 -33.86
CA ASP A 644 19.75 16.88 -33.76
C ASP A 644 20.29 17.71 -32.57
N TRP A 645 21.61 17.92 -32.56
CA TRP A 645 22.26 19.06 -31.91
C TRP A 645 22.83 20.00 -32.97
#